data_AF-A0A7W1PWI8-F1
#
_entry.id   AF-A0A7W1PWI8-F1
#
_cell.length_a   1.000
_cell.length_b   1.000
_cell.length_c   1.000
_cell.angle_alpha   90.00
_cell.angle_beta   90.00
_cell.angle_gamma   90.00
#
_symmetry.space_group_name_H-M   'P 1'
#
loop_
_entity.id
_entity.type
_entity.pdbx_description
1 polymer ?
#
loop_
_entity_poly.entity_id
_entity_poly.type
_entity_poly.pdbx_seq_one_letter_code
_entity_poly.pdbx_strand_id
1 'polypeptide(L)'
;SATNTLTINGNGNTLSFAPVTGQRYVMLLNGAKHVIIDNLNITTTSATFGYGIQFMNEADNSIVRNCTINTSAVTSTTAASSGGIVGSGSLTSNITAGFPGNNVLIENNVLLGGTSGGSVYGIIYYGSTAAPQQNLIIRNNIVRDNHGGGIRVSNCDFVTIEGNEVSRPNKNSSTTFEGIYILGTKSEGSIVRNNKVHSTSANMPTNASIIYPLYNAAAGSAAFPMLFYNNLVYNIGGTGTQYGYFNNANFVKFYYNTIVLDNQTATTGITRCIHHTGLANTSVDIINNLFVNTRSGSTTKYGIFLNSGAITNGIINNNSFHISPTTAIGAIGFLTTDQTTLANWQTASGNDINSIVANPQFTSATNLMPLNVALKAGIPIAVKNDFNGVLRSNTAPTFGAYEMAAPTDLAAHGIVASSFSICSSINEPVIAKISNYGKQAIDFSVNPATVTVNITGAATQTLTYIVNNNNLSGNNPLGIGASIDIPMGSLNMSTAGTYSFVVTVSIAGDGDSSNDISPMESIVVNPATAISTQPVSTVLCEGSTATFTVVATGGSLTYQWKKAGVNLSGETTSVLTLNNISVADEDSYSVEITGTCGNETSSSATLTVTSPTLITAQPVGATQCEGTNASFTVAATGSNLTYQWNDGTGIIPGATSTTLTLNNLSVADAGNYTVDVSGTCGTITSSVATLAVNPDLTPSVIINASSTSACGGQAITFIASAVNPGANPVYQWFLNNTQVGINSDTYILNNSAGNDQIYVVMTTDIAPCQNYQSATSPVITLSNSTVTPSVTIAASQTAICPGDVVSFTTTGSNTGSSPTYTWKVNGNIVSYGATYITNSLNHNDVVNVEMV
;
A
#
# COMPACT_ATOMS: atom_id res chain seq x y z
N SER A 1 -81.29 11.23 -28.90
CA SER A 1 -80.83 9.94 -29.46
C SER A 1 -79.32 9.90 -29.30
N ALA A 2 -78.71 8.79 -28.83
CA ALA A 2 -77.25 8.67 -28.79
C ALA A 2 -76.60 8.82 -30.17
N THR A 3 -77.36 8.58 -31.24
CA THR A 3 -76.97 8.76 -32.64
C THR A 3 -77.07 10.21 -33.11
N ASN A 4 -77.97 11.01 -32.51
CA ASN A 4 -78.23 12.41 -32.89
C ASN A 4 -78.08 13.32 -31.65
N THR A 5 -76.84 13.57 -31.24
CA THR A 5 -76.49 14.53 -30.19
C THR A 5 -76.60 15.95 -30.72
N LEU A 6 -77.29 16.83 -29.99
CA LEU A 6 -77.30 18.27 -30.29
C LEU A 6 -76.11 18.93 -29.62
N THR A 7 -75.19 19.49 -30.40
CA THR A 7 -74.06 20.27 -29.87
C THR A 7 -74.25 21.76 -30.15
N ILE A 8 -74.38 22.55 -29.10
CA ILE A 8 -74.33 24.01 -29.12
C ILE A 8 -72.89 24.43 -28.82
N ASN A 9 -72.12 24.75 -29.86
CA ASN A 9 -70.78 25.31 -29.71
C ASN A 9 -70.86 26.84 -29.70
N GLY A 10 -70.71 27.42 -28.52
CA GLY A 10 -70.85 28.87 -28.30
C GLY A 10 -69.69 29.69 -28.86
N ASN A 11 -68.49 29.13 -29.05
CA ASN A 11 -67.30 29.85 -29.49
C ASN A 11 -67.01 31.16 -28.71
N GLY A 12 -67.32 31.19 -27.41
CA GLY A 12 -67.19 32.36 -26.55
C GLY A 12 -68.25 33.45 -26.76
N ASN A 13 -69.26 33.21 -27.61
CA ASN A 13 -70.36 34.14 -27.81
C ASN A 13 -71.28 34.21 -26.59
N THR A 14 -72.03 35.30 -26.48
CA THR A 14 -72.95 35.54 -25.37
C THR A 14 -74.39 35.30 -25.77
N LEU A 15 -75.06 34.42 -25.04
CA LEU A 15 -76.52 34.32 -24.97
C LEU A 15 -77.00 35.13 -23.76
N SER A 16 -77.84 36.12 -24.00
CA SER A 16 -78.42 36.95 -22.94
C SER A 16 -79.94 36.98 -22.98
N PHE A 17 -80.56 36.95 -21.81
CA PHE A 17 -82.00 37.12 -21.65
C PHE A 17 -82.32 37.93 -20.39
N ALA A 18 -83.52 38.51 -20.31
CA ALA A 18 -84.03 39.18 -19.11
C ALA A 18 -85.18 38.35 -18.51
N PRO A 19 -84.89 37.38 -17.62
CA PRO A 19 -85.90 36.52 -17.03
C PRO A 19 -87.00 37.27 -16.25
N VAL A 20 -88.20 36.70 -16.29
CA VAL A 20 -89.45 37.22 -15.69
C VAL A 20 -90.11 36.16 -14.81
N THR A 21 -91.19 36.51 -14.10
CA THR A 21 -91.82 35.67 -13.05
C THR A 21 -92.12 34.23 -13.47
N GLY A 22 -92.61 33.99 -14.69
CA GLY A 22 -92.96 32.66 -15.22
C GLY A 22 -91.88 31.99 -16.10
N GLN A 23 -90.80 32.71 -16.40
CA GLN A 23 -89.66 32.23 -17.16
C GLN A 23 -88.39 32.75 -16.49
N ARG A 24 -87.91 32.02 -15.48
CA ARG A 24 -86.79 32.45 -14.65
C ARG A 24 -85.43 32.12 -15.23
N TYR A 25 -85.37 31.46 -16.39
CA TYR A 25 -84.14 30.97 -17.03
C TYR A 25 -83.73 31.77 -18.26
N VAL A 26 -82.42 31.77 -18.55
CA VAL A 26 -81.86 32.18 -19.86
C VAL A 26 -81.97 31.03 -20.85
N MET A 27 -81.63 29.80 -20.43
CA MET A 27 -81.76 28.58 -21.23
C MET A 27 -82.48 27.48 -20.43
N LEU A 28 -83.43 26.78 -21.06
CA LEU A 28 -84.14 25.65 -20.49
C LEU A 28 -83.96 24.40 -21.34
N LEU A 29 -83.54 23.30 -20.70
CA LEU A 29 -83.57 21.94 -21.22
C LEU A 29 -84.73 21.21 -20.53
N ASN A 30 -85.82 21.04 -21.27
CA ASN A 30 -87.06 20.42 -20.78
C ASN A 30 -87.34 19.15 -21.58
N GLY A 31 -87.02 17.99 -20.99
CA GLY A 31 -87.08 16.69 -21.68
C GLY A 31 -86.10 16.52 -22.83
N ALA A 32 -85.15 17.46 -22.98
CA ALA A 32 -84.13 17.42 -24.00
C ALA A 32 -83.02 16.44 -23.58
N LYS A 33 -82.80 15.38 -24.36
CA LYS A 33 -81.80 14.35 -24.08
C LYS A 33 -80.65 14.41 -25.08
N HIS A 34 -79.41 14.14 -24.66
CA HIS A 34 -78.19 14.19 -25.49
C HIS A 34 -77.89 15.59 -26.03
N VAL A 35 -77.80 16.57 -25.13
CA VAL A 35 -77.44 17.96 -25.46
C VAL A 35 -76.05 18.27 -24.91
N ILE A 36 -75.17 18.81 -25.74
CA ILE A 36 -73.87 19.36 -25.34
C ILE A 36 -73.92 20.87 -25.51
N ILE A 37 -73.65 21.60 -24.43
CA ILE A 37 -73.45 23.05 -24.42
C ILE A 37 -71.97 23.28 -24.11
N ASP A 38 -71.24 23.84 -25.08
CA ASP A 38 -69.79 24.01 -25.00
C ASP A 38 -69.39 25.45 -25.30
N ASN A 39 -68.50 26.01 -24.49
CA ASN A 39 -67.87 27.32 -24.75
C ASN A 39 -68.87 28.46 -25.00
N LEU A 40 -69.95 28.54 -24.23
CA LEU A 40 -70.98 29.58 -24.34
C LEU A 40 -71.00 30.49 -23.11
N ASN A 41 -71.10 31.80 -23.31
CA ASN A 41 -71.35 32.75 -22.24
C ASN A 41 -72.86 32.94 -22.07
N ILE A 42 -73.42 32.61 -20.91
CA ILE A 42 -74.85 32.66 -20.62
C ILE A 42 -75.07 33.71 -19.54
N THR A 43 -75.77 34.79 -19.86
CA THR A 43 -75.90 35.96 -18.99
C THR A 43 -77.36 36.36 -18.79
N THR A 44 -77.78 36.49 -17.53
CA THR A 44 -79.05 37.17 -17.21
C THR A 44 -78.82 38.67 -17.08
N THR A 45 -79.78 39.46 -17.57
CA THR A 45 -79.81 40.93 -17.43
C THR A 45 -80.88 41.41 -16.43
N SER A 46 -81.67 40.48 -15.87
CA SER A 46 -82.70 40.81 -14.89
C SER A 46 -82.10 40.95 -13.49
N ALA A 47 -82.48 42.02 -12.79
CA ALA A 47 -82.10 42.23 -11.39
C ALA A 47 -82.85 41.30 -10.43
N THR A 48 -84.00 40.76 -10.84
CA THR A 48 -84.85 39.94 -9.97
C THR A 48 -84.66 38.46 -10.23
N PHE A 49 -84.66 38.02 -11.49
CA PHE A 49 -84.70 36.60 -11.86
C PHE A 49 -83.47 36.18 -12.66
N GLY A 50 -82.98 34.96 -12.46
CA GLY A 50 -81.82 34.50 -13.20
C GLY A 50 -81.40 33.08 -12.87
N TYR A 51 -81.99 32.12 -13.56
CA TYR A 51 -81.43 30.79 -13.79
C TYR A 51 -80.59 30.86 -15.07
N GLY A 52 -79.30 30.55 -15.00
CA GLY A 52 -78.48 30.50 -16.22
C GLY A 52 -78.97 29.40 -17.16
N ILE A 53 -78.85 28.15 -16.70
CA ILE A 53 -79.39 26.97 -17.39
C ILE A 53 -80.32 26.25 -16.43
N GLN A 54 -81.49 25.82 -16.91
CA GLN A 54 -82.40 24.97 -16.16
C GLN A 54 -82.58 23.59 -16.83
N PHE A 55 -82.52 22.52 -16.04
CA PHE A 55 -82.78 21.13 -16.41
C PHE A 55 -84.10 20.68 -15.79
N MET A 56 -85.00 20.12 -16.61
CA MET A 56 -86.31 19.63 -16.20
C MET A 56 -86.76 18.42 -17.02
N ASN A 57 -87.68 17.64 -16.45
CA ASN A 57 -88.44 16.57 -17.10
C ASN A 57 -87.57 15.56 -17.87
N GLU A 58 -86.56 15.01 -17.19
CA GLU A 58 -85.62 14.01 -17.69
C GLU A 58 -84.75 14.53 -18.84
N ALA A 59 -84.09 15.68 -18.66
CA ALA A 59 -83.13 16.20 -19.62
C ALA A 59 -81.79 15.42 -19.58
N ASP A 60 -81.88 14.11 -19.81
CA ASP A 60 -80.82 13.12 -19.57
C ASP A 60 -79.66 13.21 -20.56
N ASN A 61 -78.51 12.67 -20.16
CA ASN A 61 -77.32 12.51 -21.01
C ASN A 61 -76.82 13.86 -21.58
N SER A 62 -76.89 14.91 -20.76
CA SER A 62 -76.57 16.27 -21.17
C SER A 62 -75.24 16.73 -20.58
N ILE A 63 -74.49 17.54 -21.33
CA ILE A 63 -73.17 18.05 -20.95
C ILE A 63 -73.21 19.58 -21.01
N VAL A 64 -72.75 20.23 -19.95
CA VAL A 64 -72.44 21.67 -19.92
C VAL A 64 -70.97 21.82 -19.61
N ARG A 65 -70.20 22.34 -20.56
CA ARG A 65 -68.76 22.47 -20.38
C ARG A 65 -68.16 23.75 -20.91
N ASN A 66 -67.07 24.19 -20.29
CA ASN A 66 -66.29 25.36 -20.71
C ASN A 66 -67.13 26.65 -20.83
N CYS A 67 -68.29 26.73 -20.17
CA CYS A 67 -69.20 27.86 -20.27
C CYS A 67 -68.94 28.88 -19.15
N THR A 68 -69.29 30.14 -19.41
CA THR A 68 -69.41 31.16 -18.34
C THR A 68 -70.89 31.42 -18.08
N ILE A 69 -71.37 31.10 -16.88
CA ILE A 69 -72.74 31.36 -16.44
C ILE A 69 -72.72 32.58 -15.51
N ASN A 70 -73.11 33.72 -16.05
CA ASN A 70 -73.07 34.99 -15.35
C ASN A 70 -74.47 35.39 -14.83
N THR A 71 -74.63 35.31 -13.51
CA THR A 71 -75.84 35.71 -12.77
C THR A 71 -75.64 36.92 -11.88
N SER A 72 -74.52 37.64 -12.07
CA SER A 72 -74.11 38.75 -11.22
C SER A 72 -75.04 39.97 -11.27
N ALA A 73 -75.84 40.11 -12.33
CA ALA A 73 -76.85 41.14 -12.44
C ALA A 73 -78.01 40.96 -11.43
N VAL A 74 -78.23 39.74 -10.94
CA VAL A 74 -79.32 39.46 -9.99
C VAL A 74 -78.98 40.06 -8.63
N THR A 75 -79.91 40.80 -8.03
CA THR A 75 -79.81 41.34 -6.67
C THR A 75 -80.74 40.62 -5.69
N SER A 76 -81.75 39.90 -6.19
CA SER A 76 -82.60 39.02 -5.37
C SER A 76 -81.77 37.94 -4.66
N THR A 77 -82.15 37.63 -3.44
CA THR A 77 -81.48 36.67 -2.54
C THR A 77 -82.33 35.43 -2.26
N THR A 78 -83.48 35.32 -2.91
CA THR A 78 -84.46 34.24 -2.67
C THR A 78 -84.22 33.06 -3.62
N ALA A 79 -84.28 31.84 -3.09
CA ALA A 79 -84.04 30.62 -3.86
C ALA A 79 -84.99 30.50 -5.07
N ALA A 80 -86.23 30.96 -4.91
CA ALA A 80 -87.18 31.02 -6.01
C ALA A 80 -86.64 31.82 -7.21
N SER A 81 -85.81 32.83 -6.99
CA SER A 81 -85.52 33.82 -8.04
C SER A 81 -84.25 33.57 -8.84
N SER A 82 -83.26 32.84 -8.31
CA SER A 82 -81.91 32.85 -8.90
C SER A 82 -81.13 31.54 -8.72
N GLY A 83 -80.24 31.23 -9.67
CA GLY A 83 -79.42 30.02 -9.71
C GLY A 83 -78.48 30.04 -10.92
N GLY A 84 -77.28 29.48 -10.82
CA GLY A 84 -76.40 29.39 -12.01
C GLY A 84 -76.87 28.28 -12.96
N ILE A 85 -76.60 27.04 -12.58
CA ILE A 85 -77.15 25.84 -13.23
C ILE A 85 -78.13 25.19 -12.27
N VAL A 86 -79.37 24.99 -12.73
CA VAL A 86 -80.50 24.57 -11.91
C VAL A 86 -81.11 23.29 -12.46
N GLY A 87 -81.09 22.20 -11.69
CA GLY A 87 -81.96 21.05 -11.90
C GLY A 87 -83.09 21.07 -10.88
N SER A 88 -84.34 21.23 -11.32
CA SER A 88 -85.50 21.25 -10.41
C SER A 88 -86.79 20.79 -11.09
N GLY A 89 -87.81 20.49 -10.29
CA GLY A 89 -89.17 20.18 -10.74
C GLY A 89 -90.07 21.39 -10.98
N SER A 90 -89.56 22.62 -10.86
CA SER A 90 -90.39 23.83 -10.96
C SER A 90 -89.72 24.95 -11.75
N LEU A 91 -90.50 25.61 -12.63
CA LEU A 91 -90.06 26.78 -13.39
C LEU A 91 -89.85 28.02 -12.50
N THR A 92 -90.41 28.03 -11.29
CA THR A 92 -90.40 29.18 -10.38
C THR A 92 -89.68 28.91 -9.06
N SER A 93 -89.08 27.72 -8.91
CA SER A 93 -88.36 27.32 -7.71
C SER A 93 -87.22 26.35 -8.04
N ASN A 94 -86.01 26.69 -7.60
CA ASN A 94 -84.83 25.86 -7.79
C ASN A 94 -84.66 24.77 -6.70
N ILE A 95 -85.49 24.78 -5.65
CA ILE A 95 -85.48 23.81 -4.54
C ILE A 95 -86.65 22.82 -4.59
N THR A 96 -87.48 22.86 -5.62
CA THR A 96 -88.58 21.91 -5.78
C THR A 96 -88.03 20.61 -6.36
N ALA A 97 -88.23 19.51 -5.64
CA ALA A 97 -87.87 18.16 -6.12
C ALA A 97 -88.54 17.86 -7.46
N GLY A 98 -87.81 17.20 -8.35
CA GLY A 98 -88.33 16.79 -9.65
C GLY A 98 -87.39 15.83 -10.34
N PHE A 99 -87.54 15.73 -11.66
CA PHE A 99 -86.76 14.85 -12.51
C PHE A 99 -85.91 15.70 -13.46
N PRO A 100 -84.84 16.38 -13.01
CA PRO A 100 -84.05 17.25 -13.89
C PRO A 100 -83.29 16.50 -14.99
N GLY A 101 -82.77 15.29 -14.70
CA GLY A 101 -82.08 14.43 -15.67
C GLY A 101 -81.07 13.49 -15.02
N ASN A 102 -80.79 12.36 -15.65
CA ASN A 102 -79.74 11.39 -15.31
C ASN A 102 -78.53 11.55 -16.24
N ASN A 103 -77.35 11.09 -15.81
CA ASN A 103 -76.13 11.12 -16.60
C ASN A 103 -75.77 12.53 -17.10
N VAL A 104 -75.85 13.52 -16.20
CA VAL A 104 -75.55 14.93 -16.53
C VAL A 104 -74.12 15.26 -16.11
N LEU A 105 -73.35 15.86 -17.02
CA LEU A 105 -71.99 16.32 -16.78
C LEU A 105 -71.93 17.86 -16.80
N ILE A 106 -71.48 18.45 -15.70
CA ILE A 106 -71.24 19.89 -15.56
C ILE A 106 -69.74 20.06 -15.28
N GLU A 107 -68.96 20.46 -16.29
CA GLU A 107 -67.49 20.51 -16.17
C GLU A 107 -66.82 21.80 -16.65
N ASN A 108 -65.73 22.21 -15.99
CA ASN A 108 -64.89 23.32 -16.44
C ASN A 108 -65.65 24.65 -16.67
N ASN A 109 -66.77 24.88 -15.98
CA ASN A 109 -67.55 26.10 -16.13
C ASN A 109 -67.14 27.15 -15.11
N VAL A 110 -67.36 28.42 -15.44
CA VAL A 110 -67.23 29.55 -14.52
C VAL A 110 -68.62 30.09 -14.19
N LEU A 111 -69.02 30.03 -12.92
CA LEU A 111 -70.33 30.47 -12.45
C LEU A 111 -70.17 31.68 -11.53
N LEU A 112 -70.72 32.82 -11.94
CA LEU A 112 -70.54 34.11 -11.29
C LEU A 112 -71.85 34.60 -10.65
N GLY A 113 -71.84 34.78 -9.33
CA GLY A 113 -72.87 35.44 -8.55
C GLY A 113 -72.67 36.95 -8.40
N GLY A 114 -73.60 37.62 -7.72
CA GLY A 114 -73.60 39.07 -7.54
C GLY A 114 -72.92 39.51 -6.24
N THR A 115 -72.32 40.71 -6.23
CA THR A 115 -71.59 41.23 -5.05
C THR A 115 -72.52 41.54 -3.87
N SER A 116 -73.66 42.21 -4.10
CA SER A 116 -74.64 42.63 -3.07
C SER A 116 -75.90 41.77 -2.96
N GLY A 117 -76.12 40.86 -3.92
CA GLY A 117 -77.24 39.90 -3.96
C GLY A 117 -76.83 38.66 -4.77
N GLY A 118 -77.71 38.10 -5.58
CA GLY A 118 -77.30 37.18 -6.64
C GLY A 118 -77.85 35.77 -6.55
N SER A 119 -77.36 34.92 -7.44
CA SER A 119 -77.69 33.50 -7.47
C SER A 119 -77.57 32.87 -6.08
N VAL A 120 -78.63 32.23 -5.61
CA VAL A 120 -78.60 31.57 -4.29
C VAL A 120 -77.61 30.42 -4.30
N TYR A 121 -77.51 29.66 -5.39
CA TYR A 121 -76.51 28.62 -5.58
C TYR A 121 -75.93 28.68 -6.98
N GLY A 122 -74.61 28.57 -7.09
CA GLY A 122 -73.97 28.47 -8.39
C GLY A 122 -74.48 27.26 -9.15
N ILE A 123 -74.49 26.09 -8.51
CA ILE A 123 -75.06 24.86 -9.05
C ILE A 123 -76.04 24.30 -8.03
N ILE A 124 -77.26 24.02 -8.45
CA ILE A 124 -78.25 23.32 -7.64
C ILE A 124 -78.89 22.21 -8.46
N TYR A 125 -78.93 21.00 -7.91
CA TYR A 125 -79.53 19.84 -8.56
C TYR A 125 -80.43 19.10 -7.56
N TYR A 126 -81.73 19.23 -7.76
CA TYR A 126 -82.75 18.77 -6.82
C TYR A 126 -83.57 17.64 -7.43
N GLY A 127 -83.20 16.42 -7.08
CA GLY A 127 -83.84 15.20 -7.53
C GLY A 127 -85.06 14.79 -6.72
N SER A 128 -85.63 13.64 -7.10
CA SER A 128 -86.82 13.04 -6.49
C SER A 128 -86.46 11.94 -5.49
N THR A 129 -87.20 11.84 -4.38
CA THR A 129 -87.05 10.71 -3.44
C THR A 129 -87.67 9.41 -3.97
N ALA A 130 -88.62 9.51 -4.91
CA ALA A 130 -89.30 8.37 -5.52
C ALA A 130 -88.46 7.72 -6.64
N ALA A 131 -87.75 8.53 -7.42
CA ALA A 131 -86.76 8.07 -8.39
C ALA A 131 -85.57 9.04 -8.37
N PRO A 132 -84.55 8.77 -7.52
CA PRO A 132 -83.39 9.64 -7.38
C PRO A 132 -82.64 9.72 -8.70
N GLN A 133 -82.17 10.93 -9.01
CA GLN A 133 -81.36 11.17 -10.20
C GLN A 133 -79.97 10.58 -10.00
N GLN A 134 -79.46 9.94 -11.03
CA GLN A 134 -78.22 9.17 -10.98
C GLN A 134 -77.15 9.74 -11.89
N ASN A 135 -75.90 9.49 -11.52
CA ASN A 135 -74.70 9.79 -12.32
C ASN A 135 -74.59 11.28 -12.71
N LEU A 136 -74.91 12.17 -11.78
CA LEU A 136 -74.58 13.59 -11.91
C LEU A 136 -73.09 13.78 -11.62
N ILE A 137 -72.35 14.36 -12.56
CA ILE A 137 -70.93 14.68 -12.39
C ILE A 137 -70.77 16.19 -12.46
N ILE A 138 -70.30 16.79 -11.37
CA ILE A 138 -69.97 18.21 -11.25
C ILE A 138 -68.47 18.30 -11.03
N ARG A 139 -67.71 18.71 -12.05
CA ARG A 139 -66.25 18.71 -11.94
C ARG A 139 -65.53 19.96 -12.42
N ASN A 140 -64.45 20.33 -11.75
CA ASN A 140 -63.54 21.40 -12.18
C ASN A 140 -64.24 22.75 -12.46
N ASN A 141 -65.39 23.02 -11.83
CA ASN A 141 -66.09 24.29 -12.00
C ASN A 141 -65.55 25.32 -11.01
N ILE A 142 -65.52 26.58 -11.43
CA ILE A 142 -65.24 27.73 -10.57
C ILE A 142 -66.58 28.38 -10.23
N VAL A 143 -66.96 28.35 -8.96
CA VAL A 143 -68.24 28.87 -8.45
C VAL A 143 -67.98 30.02 -7.48
N ARG A 144 -68.29 31.25 -7.90
CA ARG A 144 -67.90 32.46 -7.15
C ARG A 144 -69.07 33.36 -6.79
N ASP A 145 -68.99 33.94 -5.60
CA ASP A 145 -69.78 35.11 -5.17
C ASP A 145 -71.31 34.92 -5.16
N ASN A 146 -71.78 33.67 -5.11
CA ASN A 146 -73.20 33.35 -4.94
C ASN A 146 -73.72 33.81 -3.56
N HIS A 147 -75.02 34.07 -3.44
CA HIS A 147 -75.65 34.55 -2.22
C HIS A 147 -75.79 33.47 -1.14
N GLY A 148 -76.40 32.32 -1.42
CA GLY A 148 -76.56 31.25 -0.42
C GLY A 148 -75.36 30.32 -0.33
N GLY A 149 -74.84 29.87 -1.48
CA GLY A 149 -73.87 28.79 -1.51
C GLY A 149 -73.28 28.49 -2.87
N GLY A 150 -72.41 27.46 -2.91
CA GLY A 150 -71.74 27.02 -4.12
C GLY A 150 -72.53 25.98 -4.89
N ILE A 151 -72.43 24.75 -4.42
CA ILE A 151 -72.95 23.54 -5.05
C ILE A 151 -73.92 22.89 -4.06
N ARG A 152 -75.17 22.72 -4.47
CA ARG A 152 -76.20 22.04 -3.68
C ARG A 152 -76.78 20.85 -4.44
N VAL A 153 -76.77 19.67 -3.82
CA VAL A 153 -77.34 18.46 -4.40
C VAL A 153 -78.32 17.85 -3.40
N SER A 154 -79.49 17.44 -3.89
CA SER A 154 -80.51 16.81 -3.05
C SER A 154 -81.15 15.64 -3.76
N ASN A 155 -81.36 14.53 -3.03
CA ASN A 155 -82.04 13.32 -3.52
C ASN A 155 -81.48 12.77 -4.86
N CYS A 156 -80.17 12.64 -4.95
CA CYS A 156 -79.49 12.12 -6.14
C CYS A 156 -78.47 11.07 -5.70
N ASP A 157 -78.44 9.90 -6.35
CA ASP A 157 -77.51 8.82 -6.05
C ASP A 157 -76.33 8.82 -7.05
N PHE A 158 -75.20 8.23 -6.66
CA PHE A 158 -73.99 8.09 -7.48
C PHE A 158 -73.48 9.43 -8.04
N VAL A 159 -73.59 10.49 -7.24
CA VAL A 159 -73.15 11.83 -7.62
C VAL A 159 -71.64 11.95 -7.44
N THR A 160 -70.94 12.53 -8.41
CA THR A 160 -69.52 12.89 -8.27
C THR A 160 -69.37 14.41 -8.27
N ILE A 161 -68.87 14.97 -7.17
CA ILE A 161 -68.49 16.38 -7.05
C ILE A 161 -66.97 16.44 -6.89
N GLU A 162 -66.24 16.81 -7.94
CA GLU A 162 -64.78 16.74 -7.92
C GLU A 162 -64.03 17.96 -8.47
N GLY A 163 -62.91 18.35 -7.87
CA GLY A 163 -62.04 19.38 -8.45
C GLY A 163 -62.64 20.80 -8.51
N ASN A 164 -63.82 21.04 -7.93
CA ASN A 164 -64.48 22.34 -8.02
C ASN A 164 -63.85 23.35 -7.04
N GLU A 165 -63.81 24.62 -7.43
CA GLU A 165 -63.42 25.75 -6.58
C GLU A 165 -64.66 26.55 -6.21
N VAL A 166 -64.98 26.64 -4.92
CA VAL A 166 -66.12 27.40 -4.40
C VAL A 166 -65.63 28.51 -3.48
N SER A 167 -65.93 29.76 -3.81
CA SER A 167 -65.47 30.91 -3.02
C SER A 167 -66.37 32.14 -3.10
N ARG A 168 -66.16 33.12 -2.21
CA ARG A 168 -66.86 34.41 -2.18
C ARG A 168 -65.89 35.59 -1.98
N PRO A 169 -64.87 35.74 -2.84
CA PRO A 169 -63.86 36.77 -2.66
C PRO A 169 -64.42 38.20 -2.76
N ASN A 170 -65.46 38.44 -3.55
CA ASN A 170 -65.98 39.78 -3.84
C ASN A 170 -67.33 40.08 -3.19
N LYS A 171 -67.98 39.09 -2.57
CA LYS A 171 -69.27 39.27 -1.90
C LYS A 171 -69.15 40.26 -0.74
N ASN A 172 -70.08 41.22 -0.65
CA ASN A 172 -70.12 42.24 0.40
C ASN A 172 -71.39 42.20 1.28
N SER A 173 -72.36 41.32 0.97
CA SER A 173 -73.61 41.17 1.74
C SER A 173 -73.56 39.93 2.66
N SER A 174 -73.60 40.15 3.97
CA SER A 174 -73.56 39.08 4.99
C SER A 174 -74.74 38.11 4.87
N THR A 175 -74.46 36.81 4.89
CA THR A 175 -75.46 35.73 4.87
C THR A 175 -74.80 34.40 5.19
N THR A 176 -75.61 33.38 5.51
CA THR A 176 -75.14 31.99 5.67
C THR A 176 -74.47 31.53 4.38
N PHE A 177 -73.38 30.79 4.51
CA PHE A 177 -72.69 30.22 3.36
C PHE A 177 -72.74 28.69 3.38
N GLU A 178 -73.22 28.12 2.28
CA GLU A 178 -73.30 26.68 2.04
C GLU A 178 -72.40 26.30 0.85
N GLY A 179 -71.16 25.89 1.11
CA GLY A 179 -70.16 25.65 0.08
C GLY A 179 -70.51 24.48 -0.84
N ILE A 180 -70.28 23.26 -0.38
CA ILE A 180 -70.78 22.02 -0.98
C ILE A 180 -71.78 21.40 -0.02
N TYR A 181 -73.02 21.30 -0.45
CA TYR A 181 -74.17 21.07 0.42
C TYR A 181 -75.03 19.91 -0.09
N ILE A 182 -74.96 18.76 0.60
CA ILE A 182 -75.66 17.54 0.21
C ILE A 182 -76.79 17.25 1.21
N LEU A 183 -77.99 16.99 0.68
CA LEU A 183 -79.22 16.80 1.44
C LEU A 183 -80.10 15.67 0.91
N GLY A 184 -81.11 15.35 1.72
CA GLY A 184 -82.20 14.48 1.34
C GLY A 184 -82.01 13.08 1.87
N THR A 185 -82.83 12.16 1.37
CA THR A 185 -82.81 10.75 1.81
C THR A 185 -82.19 9.80 0.79
N LYS A 186 -81.65 10.35 -0.31
CA LYS A 186 -81.01 9.62 -1.42
C LYS A 186 -79.68 10.28 -1.79
N SER A 187 -78.57 9.60 -1.46
CA SER A 187 -77.20 10.01 -1.82
C SER A 187 -76.23 8.81 -1.89
N GLU A 188 -76.75 7.63 -2.15
CA GLU A 188 -75.96 6.38 -2.13
C GLU A 188 -74.79 6.45 -3.12
N GLY A 189 -73.62 5.96 -2.69
CA GLY A 189 -72.43 5.90 -3.54
C GLY A 189 -71.87 7.25 -4.02
N SER A 190 -72.34 8.37 -3.47
CA SER A 190 -71.88 9.70 -3.88
C SER A 190 -70.46 9.99 -3.39
N ILE A 191 -69.69 10.68 -4.22
CA ILE A 191 -68.27 11.01 -4.02
C ILE A 191 -68.09 12.52 -4.08
N VAL A 192 -67.47 13.08 -3.03
CA VAL A 192 -67.05 14.48 -2.96
C VAL A 192 -65.54 14.50 -2.76
N ARG A 193 -64.78 14.87 -3.80
CA ARG A 193 -63.31 14.79 -3.73
C ARG A 193 -62.56 15.93 -4.37
N ASN A 194 -61.34 16.20 -3.92
CA ASN A 194 -60.45 17.18 -4.56
C ASN A 194 -61.09 18.58 -4.74
N ASN A 195 -62.11 18.95 -3.96
CA ASN A 195 -62.73 20.27 -4.07
C ASN A 195 -62.00 21.27 -3.17
N LYS A 196 -62.00 22.54 -3.58
CA LYS A 196 -61.54 23.67 -2.78
C LYS A 196 -62.73 24.52 -2.35
N VAL A 197 -62.89 24.74 -1.05
CA VAL A 197 -63.84 25.71 -0.52
C VAL A 197 -63.08 26.73 0.32
N HIS A 198 -63.05 27.98 -0.13
CA HIS A 198 -62.20 29.00 0.49
C HIS A 198 -62.70 30.43 0.32
N SER A 199 -62.07 31.38 1.01
CA SER A 199 -62.32 32.81 0.87
C SER A 199 -63.81 33.17 0.97
N THR A 200 -64.52 32.62 1.95
CA THR A 200 -65.99 32.64 2.03
C THR A 200 -66.57 33.98 2.48
N SER A 201 -65.73 34.83 3.08
CA SER A 201 -66.11 36.11 3.67
C SER A 201 -65.00 37.17 3.51
N ALA A 202 -64.23 37.12 2.42
CA ALA A 202 -63.04 37.98 2.26
C ALA A 202 -63.38 39.48 2.36
N ASN A 203 -64.45 39.92 1.70
CA ASN A 203 -64.98 41.28 1.78
C ASN A 203 -66.10 41.45 2.82
N MET A 204 -66.28 40.46 3.72
CA MET A 204 -67.26 40.47 4.80
C MET A 204 -66.63 39.98 6.12
N PRO A 205 -65.55 40.63 6.61
CA PRO A 205 -64.79 40.14 7.76
C PRO A 205 -65.64 40.02 9.04
N THR A 206 -66.70 40.83 9.16
CA THR A 206 -67.64 40.84 10.29
C THR A 206 -68.88 39.97 10.08
N ASN A 207 -68.91 39.11 9.05
CA ASN A 207 -70.04 38.21 8.80
C ASN A 207 -70.29 37.29 10.02
N ALA A 208 -71.39 37.54 10.72
CA ALA A 208 -71.81 36.80 11.91
C ALA A 208 -72.68 35.56 11.59
N SER A 209 -73.02 35.34 10.31
CA SER A 209 -73.80 34.18 9.88
C SER A 209 -73.00 32.88 9.95
N ILE A 210 -73.70 31.75 9.81
CA ILE A 210 -73.08 30.43 9.87
C ILE A 210 -72.40 30.11 8.53
N ILE A 211 -71.26 29.43 8.60
CA ILE A 211 -70.49 29.01 7.43
C ILE A 211 -70.32 27.50 7.45
N TYR A 212 -70.81 26.86 6.39
CA TYR A 212 -70.72 25.43 6.12
C TYR A 212 -69.94 25.21 4.82
N PRO A 213 -68.59 25.15 4.84
CA PRO A 213 -67.82 24.86 3.64
C PRO A 213 -68.19 23.51 3.04
N LEU A 214 -68.28 22.47 3.88
CA LEU A 214 -68.81 21.16 3.53
C LEU A 214 -69.97 20.80 4.46
N TYR A 215 -71.09 20.37 3.90
CA TYR A 215 -72.28 19.96 4.64
C TYR A 215 -72.86 18.68 4.05
N ASN A 216 -73.15 17.72 4.94
CA ASN A 216 -73.86 16.51 4.59
C ASN A 216 -74.97 16.22 5.60
N ALA A 217 -76.20 16.06 5.09
CA ALA A 217 -77.30 15.46 5.83
C ALA A 217 -78.04 14.39 5.00
N ALA A 218 -77.36 13.78 4.04
CA ALA A 218 -77.84 12.61 3.31
C ALA A 218 -76.97 11.40 3.64
N ALA A 219 -77.58 10.24 3.78
CA ALA A 219 -76.90 9.00 4.12
C ALA A 219 -76.64 8.16 2.87
N GLY A 220 -75.48 7.47 2.86
CA GLY A 220 -75.27 6.35 1.96
C GLY A 220 -75.94 5.08 2.49
N SER A 221 -75.55 3.94 1.93
CA SER A 221 -75.92 2.61 2.41
C SER A 221 -74.67 1.79 2.76
N ALA A 222 -74.84 0.64 3.42
CA ALA A 222 -73.71 -0.24 3.73
C ALA A 222 -72.97 -0.73 2.47
N ALA A 223 -73.71 -0.95 1.38
CA ALA A 223 -73.15 -1.35 0.09
C ALA A 223 -72.51 -0.18 -0.66
N PHE A 224 -73.11 1.01 -0.56
CA PHE A 224 -72.69 2.21 -1.28
C PHE A 224 -72.56 3.39 -0.31
N PRO A 225 -71.51 3.41 0.53
CA PRO A 225 -71.26 4.53 1.43
C PRO A 225 -70.89 5.78 0.63
N MET A 226 -71.15 6.94 1.22
CA MET A 226 -70.67 8.22 0.67
C MET A 226 -69.19 8.42 0.98
N LEU A 227 -68.43 8.94 0.02
CA LEU A 227 -66.99 9.17 0.16
C LEU A 227 -66.69 10.68 0.06
N PHE A 228 -66.03 11.21 1.09
CA PHE A 228 -65.51 12.57 1.11
C PHE A 228 -63.99 12.50 1.29
N TYR A 229 -63.21 12.82 0.26
CA TYR A 229 -61.76 12.73 0.39
C TYR A 229 -60.95 13.75 -0.38
N ASN A 230 -59.74 14.03 0.11
CA ASN A 230 -58.85 15.03 -0.48
C ASN A 230 -59.52 16.41 -0.67
N ASN A 231 -60.53 16.79 0.10
CA ASN A 231 -61.09 18.14 -0.01
C ASN A 231 -60.25 19.12 0.80
N LEU A 232 -60.15 20.35 0.30
CA LEU A 232 -59.45 21.47 0.91
C LEU A 232 -60.46 22.52 1.38
N VAL A 233 -60.46 22.81 2.68
CA VAL A 233 -61.22 23.90 3.29
C VAL A 233 -60.23 24.84 3.97
N TYR A 234 -60.15 26.10 3.53
CA TYR A 234 -59.16 27.06 4.05
C TYR A 234 -59.57 28.51 3.83
N ASN A 235 -58.91 29.45 4.50
CA ASN A 235 -59.21 30.88 4.41
C ASN A 235 -60.71 31.17 4.65
N ILE A 236 -61.26 30.58 5.71
CA ILE A 236 -62.67 30.70 6.08
C ILE A 236 -62.83 31.91 7.01
N GLY A 237 -63.23 33.05 6.44
CA GLY A 237 -63.39 34.33 7.15
C GLY A 237 -64.72 34.47 7.91
N GLY A 238 -64.93 35.61 8.58
CA GLY A 238 -66.15 35.93 9.34
C GLY A 238 -66.03 35.69 10.85
N THR A 239 -66.94 36.31 11.60
CA THR A 239 -67.03 36.25 13.08
C THR A 239 -68.09 35.26 13.57
N GLY A 240 -68.94 34.74 12.68
CA GLY A 240 -70.00 33.78 13.01
C GLY A 240 -69.53 32.36 13.30
N THR A 241 -70.48 31.43 13.39
CA THR A 241 -70.19 30.00 13.57
C THR A 241 -69.58 29.37 12.31
N GLN A 242 -68.53 28.56 12.47
CA GLN A 242 -67.86 27.85 11.40
C GLN A 242 -67.80 26.34 11.69
N TYR A 243 -68.32 25.54 10.77
CA TYR A 243 -68.19 24.09 10.77
C TYR A 243 -67.44 23.68 9.50
N GLY A 244 -66.17 23.30 9.60
CA GLY A 244 -65.37 22.93 8.43
C GLY A 244 -66.02 21.81 7.62
N TYR A 245 -66.49 20.79 8.32
CA TYR A 245 -67.41 19.78 7.82
C TYR A 245 -68.53 19.54 8.83
N PHE A 246 -69.77 19.72 8.39
CA PHE A 246 -70.97 19.35 9.15
C PHE A 246 -71.53 18.04 8.61
N ASN A 247 -71.68 17.04 9.48
CA ASN A 247 -72.28 15.76 9.10
C ASN A 247 -73.43 15.38 10.04
N ASN A 248 -74.61 15.15 9.49
CA ASN A 248 -75.78 14.64 10.21
C ASN A 248 -76.28 13.30 9.64
N ALA A 249 -75.41 12.54 8.98
CA ALA A 249 -75.78 11.32 8.30
C ALA A 249 -74.84 10.14 8.60
N ASN A 250 -75.29 8.94 8.23
CA ASN A 250 -74.59 7.66 8.42
C ASN A 250 -74.08 7.09 7.09
N PHE A 251 -73.23 6.06 7.15
CA PHE A 251 -72.57 5.43 5.99
C PHE A 251 -71.72 6.42 5.20
N VAL A 252 -70.90 7.19 5.93
CA VAL A 252 -70.05 8.23 5.37
C VAL A 252 -68.59 7.95 5.72
N LYS A 253 -67.72 8.07 4.72
CA LYS A 253 -66.28 7.92 4.84
C LYS A 253 -65.59 9.24 4.56
N PHE A 254 -64.91 9.80 5.55
CA PHE A 254 -64.24 11.09 5.49
C PHE A 254 -62.73 10.89 5.59
N TYR A 255 -62.04 10.92 4.45
CA TYR A 255 -60.65 10.48 4.32
C TYR A 255 -59.72 11.56 3.77
N TYR A 256 -58.53 11.73 4.35
CA TYR A 256 -57.50 12.61 3.76
C TYR A 256 -57.99 14.03 3.42
N ASN A 257 -58.94 14.61 4.15
CA ASN A 257 -59.33 15.99 3.91
C ASN A 257 -58.43 16.92 4.74
N THR A 258 -58.14 18.11 4.22
CA THR A 258 -57.45 19.16 4.97
C THR A 258 -58.45 20.26 5.29
N ILE A 259 -58.71 20.47 6.59
CA ILE A 259 -59.63 21.49 7.09
C ILE A 259 -58.83 22.49 7.92
N VAL A 260 -58.80 23.75 7.47
CA VAL A 260 -58.07 24.84 8.10
C VAL A 260 -59.04 25.96 8.48
N LEU A 261 -59.20 26.16 9.79
CA LEU A 261 -59.99 27.20 10.41
C LEU A 261 -59.07 28.07 11.27
N ASP A 262 -58.51 29.11 10.68
CA ASP A 262 -57.39 29.89 11.22
C ASP A 262 -57.63 31.41 11.22
N ASN A 263 -58.87 31.86 11.00
CA ASN A 263 -59.19 33.28 10.95
C ASN A 263 -58.84 33.99 12.27
N GLN A 264 -57.76 34.77 12.28
CA GLN A 264 -57.28 35.48 13.47
C GLN A 264 -58.08 36.75 13.81
N THR A 265 -58.98 37.19 12.94
CA THR A 265 -59.84 38.37 13.18
C THR A 265 -61.15 38.04 13.92
N ALA A 266 -61.42 36.77 14.17
CA ALA A 266 -62.64 36.35 14.84
C ALA A 266 -62.63 36.71 16.34
N THR A 267 -63.72 37.32 16.83
CA THR A 267 -63.87 37.64 18.26
C THR A 267 -64.86 36.71 18.97
N THR A 268 -65.80 36.14 18.23
CA THR A 268 -66.90 35.29 18.72
C THR A 268 -67.13 34.09 17.77
N GLY A 269 -68.19 33.31 18.00
CA GLY A 269 -68.62 32.24 17.10
C GLY A 269 -68.04 30.86 17.42
N ILE A 270 -68.84 29.81 17.25
CA ILE A 270 -68.41 28.42 17.46
C ILE A 270 -67.49 27.99 16.31
N THR A 271 -66.45 27.18 16.58
CA THR A 271 -65.53 26.71 15.53
C THR A 271 -65.19 25.24 15.71
N ARG A 272 -65.50 24.42 14.70
CA ARG A 272 -65.26 22.97 14.73
C ARG A 272 -64.75 22.51 13.37
N CYS A 273 -63.64 21.76 13.31
CA CYS A 273 -63.20 21.19 12.04
C CYS A 273 -64.22 20.15 11.55
N ILE A 274 -64.69 19.27 12.43
CA ILE A 274 -65.84 18.40 12.21
C ILE A 274 -66.89 18.65 13.27
N HIS A 275 -68.14 18.80 12.82
CA HIS A 275 -69.31 18.74 13.68
C HIS A 275 -70.21 17.59 13.24
N HIS A 276 -70.46 16.67 14.17
CA HIS A 276 -71.30 15.51 13.91
C HIS A 276 -72.48 15.42 14.88
N THR A 277 -73.70 15.30 14.34
CA THR A 277 -74.97 15.38 15.10
C THR A 277 -75.98 14.25 14.82
N GLY A 278 -75.61 13.22 14.04
CA GLY A 278 -76.52 12.11 13.69
C GLY A 278 -76.98 11.28 14.89
N LEU A 279 -77.93 10.35 14.73
CA LEU A 279 -78.33 9.38 15.77
C LEU A 279 -77.08 8.69 16.40
N ALA A 280 -77.14 8.18 17.63
CA ALA A 280 -76.04 7.42 18.24
C ALA A 280 -75.48 6.36 17.25
N ASN A 281 -74.25 6.58 16.75
CA ASN A 281 -73.85 6.15 15.40
C ASN A 281 -73.27 4.74 15.29
N THR A 282 -73.50 4.12 14.12
CA THR A 282 -72.97 2.82 13.73
C THR A 282 -72.30 2.71 12.34
N SER A 283 -72.04 3.75 11.51
CA SER A 283 -71.19 3.57 10.28
C SER A 283 -70.54 4.85 9.73
N VAL A 284 -69.69 5.52 10.51
CA VAL A 284 -68.94 6.72 10.05
C VAL A 284 -67.44 6.53 10.23
N ASP A 285 -66.66 6.79 9.19
CA ASP A 285 -65.20 6.72 9.25
C ASP A 285 -64.59 8.12 9.07
N ILE A 286 -63.64 8.46 9.94
CA ILE A 286 -62.86 9.70 9.93
C ILE A 286 -61.39 9.27 10.05
N ILE A 287 -60.72 9.14 8.91
CA ILE A 287 -59.37 8.57 8.82
C ILE A 287 -58.44 9.44 7.99
N ASN A 288 -57.19 9.57 8.40
CA ASN A 288 -56.12 10.28 7.69
C ASN A 288 -56.37 11.77 7.42
N ASN A 289 -57.27 12.44 8.13
CA ASN A 289 -57.54 13.85 7.90
C ASN A 289 -56.52 14.74 8.62
N LEU A 290 -56.33 15.95 8.10
CA LEU A 290 -55.53 16.99 8.73
C LEU A 290 -56.45 18.13 9.20
N PHE A 291 -56.57 18.28 10.52
CA PHE A 291 -57.43 19.27 11.16
C PHE A 291 -56.59 20.38 11.78
N VAL A 292 -56.79 21.61 11.30
CA VAL A 292 -56.16 22.81 11.84
C VAL A 292 -57.24 23.76 12.33
N ASN A 293 -57.22 24.06 13.62
CA ASN A 293 -58.12 25.02 14.23
C ASN A 293 -57.33 25.94 15.16
N THR A 294 -56.95 27.08 14.60
CA THR A 294 -56.22 28.14 15.31
C THR A 294 -56.97 29.46 15.31
N ARG A 295 -58.24 29.44 14.85
CA ARG A 295 -59.14 30.60 14.84
C ARG A 295 -59.17 31.28 16.20
N SER A 296 -59.20 32.60 16.21
CA SER A 296 -59.33 33.40 17.44
C SER A 296 -60.76 33.43 17.99
N GLY A 297 -60.97 34.13 19.10
CA GLY A 297 -62.28 34.32 19.74
C GLY A 297 -62.50 33.45 20.97
N SER A 298 -63.53 33.79 21.75
CA SER A 298 -63.70 33.33 23.15
C SER A 298 -64.27 31.91 23.35
N THR A 299 -64.73 31.24 22.29
CA THR A 299 -65.35 29.90 22.36
C THR A 299 -64.32 28.77 22.29
N THR A 300 -64.61 27.60 22.87
CA THR A 300 -63.76 26.41 22.70
C THR A 300 -63.66 26.01 21.22
N LYS A 301 -62.45 25.63 20.80
CA LYS A 301 -62.13 25.20 19.44
C LYS A 301 -62.01 23.68 19.42
N TYR A 302 -62.67 23.02 18.47
CA TYR A 302 -62.66 21.56 18.38
C TYR A 302 -62.05 21.07 17.07
N GLY A 303 -61.26 19.99 17.15
CA GLY A 303 -60.99 19.12 16.02
C GLY A 303 -62.26 18.37 15.62
N ILE A 304 -62.68 17.41 16.45
CA ILE A 304 -63.89 16.61 16.23
C ILE A 304 -64.92 16.85 17.32
N PHE A 305 -66.13 17.28 16.97
CA PHE A 305 -67.22 17.44 17.93
C PHE A 305 -68.32 16.40 17.69
N LEU A 306 -68.47 15.47 18.64
CA LEU A 306 -69.51 14.44 18.62
C LEU A 306 -70.65 14.82 19.57
N ASN A 307 -71.78 15.27 19.02
CA ASN A 307 -72.92 15.70 19.82
C ASN A 307 -73.76 14.53 20.36
N SER A 308 -73.68 13.36 19.72
CA SER A 308 -74.62 12.24 19.91
C SER A 308 -73.99 11.00 20.55
N GLY A 309 -72.86 11.18 21.23
CA GLY A 309 -72.06 10.08 21.80
C GLY A 309 -70.96 9.58 20.85
N ALA A 310 -70.24 8.55 21.30
CA ALA A 310 -69.13 7.95 20.55
C ALA A 310 -69.65 7.23 19.29
N ILE A 311 -68.80 7.17 18.25
CA ILE A 311 -69.07 6.34 17.08
C ILE A 311 -68.75 4.89 17.47
N THR A 312 -69.74 3.99 17.36
CA THR A 312 -69.61 2.60 17.86
C THR A 312 -69.45 1.55 16.77
N ASN A 313 -69.78 1.89 15.53
CA ASN A 313 -69.49 1.08 14.35
C ASN A 313 -69.04 2.08 13.25
N GLY A 314 -67.83 1.93 12.75
CA GLY A 314 -67.05 3.00 12.10
C GLY A 314 -65.72 3.24 12.81
N ILE A 315 -64.85 4.07 12.22
CA ILE A 315 -63.46 4.24 12.67
C ILE A 315 -63.13 5.73 12.78
N ILE A 316 -62.65 6.18 13.93
CA ILE A 316 -62.04 7.51 14.08
C ILE A 316 -60.59 7.31 14.45
N ASN A 317 -59.68 7.25 13.48
CA ASN A 317 -58.28 6.90 13.78
C ASN A 317 -57.32 7.56 12.77
N ASN A 318 -56.04 7.66 13.12
CA ASN A 318 -55.00 8.18 12.24
C ASN A 318 -55.38 9.56 11.70
N ASN A 319 -55.77 10.52 12.51
CA ASN A 319 -55.95 11.91 12.09
C ASN A 319 -54.84 12.78 12.70
N SER A 320 -54.50 13.86 12.03
CA SER A 320 -53.58 14.86 12.58
C SER A 320 -54.34 16.08 13.08
N PHE A 321 -53.97 16.54 14.25
CA PHE A 321 -54.57 17.67 14.94
C PHE A 321 -53.53 18.78 15.16
N HIS A 322 -53.84 19.98 14.68
CA HIS A 322 -53.21 21.22 15.12
C HIS A 322 -54.30 22.14 15.66
N ILE A 323 -54.70 21.87 16.91
CA ILE A 323 -55.76 22.61 17.60
C ILE A 323 -55.10 23.44 18.68
N SER A 324 -54.99 24.75 18.45
CA SER A 324 -54.42 25.68 19.42
C SER A 324 -55.13 27.01 19.33
N PRO A 325 -55.84 27.44 20.37
CA PRO A 325 -56.52 28.72 20.38
C PRO A 325 -55.52 29.85 20.67
N THR A 326 -55.85 31.06 20.23
CA THR A 326 -55.13 32.28 20.65
C THR A 326 -55.71 32.88 21.95
N THR A 327 -56.99 32.67 22.25
CA THR A 327 -57.71 33.31 23.38
C THR A 327 -58.72 32.43 24.14
N ALA A 328 -58.90 31.16 23.76
CA ALA A 328 -59.88 30.22 24.37
C ALA A 328 -59.22 28.87 24.68
N ILE A 329 -59.98 27.79 24.84
CA ILE A 329 -59.47 26.41 24.98
C ILE A 329 -59.48 25.71 23.60
N GLY A 330 -58.44 24.90 23.33
CA GLY A 330 -58.37 24.01 22.19
C GLY A 330 -58.58 22.57 22.65
N ALA A 331 -59.53 21.88 22.04
CA ALA A 331 -59.84 20.49 22.33
C ALA A 331 -59.67 19.63 21.07
N ILE A 332 -58.99 18.50 21.22
CA ILE A 332 -58.84 17.50 20.15
C ILE A 332 -60.23 17.02 19.73
N GLY A 333 -61.10 16.77 20.71
CA GLY A 333 -62.51 16.59 20.45
C GLY A 333 -63.44 16.83 21.62
N PHE A 334 -64.73 16.66 21.36
CA PHE A 334 -65.81 16.71 22.35
C PHE A 334 -66.57 15.39 22.34
N LEU A 335 -66.75 14.83 23.53
CA LEU A 335 -67.62 13.69 23.77
C LEU A 335 -68.13 13.77 25.21
N THR A 336 -69.36 14.23 25.39
CA THR A 336 -69.99 14.56 26.69
C THR A 336 -69.30 15.71 27.44
N THR A 337 -67.97 15.80 27.38
CA THR A 337 -67.10 16.85 27.91
C THR A 337 -65.95 17.14 26.93
N ASP A 338 -65.22 18.23 27.19
CA ASP A 338 -64.08 18.68 26.39
C ASP A 338 -62.86 17.76 26.60
N GLN A 339 -62.31 17.22 25.51
CA GLN A 339 -61.09 16.41 25.51
C GLN A 339 -59.92 17.27 25.04
N THR A 340 -59.24 17.93 25.98
CA THR A 340 -58.21 18.95 25.71
C THR A 340 -56.85 18.39 25.27
N THR A 341 -56.56 17.12 25.57
CA THR A 341 -55.34 16.43 25.14
C THR A 341 -55.67 15.27 24.22
N LEU A 342 -54.69 14.84 23.42
CA LEU A 342 -54.84 13.66 22.57
C LEU A 342 -55.12 12.42 23.42
N ALA A 343 -54.38 12.20 24.52
CA ALA A 343 -54.59 11.06 25.40
C ALA A 343 -56.02 10.98 25.98
N ASN A 344 -56.59 12.13 26.37
CA ASN A 344 -57.98 12.20 26.84
C ASN A 344 -58.96 11.81 25.73
N TRP A 345 -58.74 12.32 24.51
CA TRP A 345 -59.56 11.99 23.35
C TRP A 345 -59.47 10.51 22.96
N GLN A 346 -58.28 9.93 22.92
CA GLN A 346 -58.05 8.52 22.59
C GLN A 346 -58.76 7.61 23.61
N THR A 347 -58.66 7.96 24.90
CA THR A 347 -59.35 7.23 25.98
C THR A 347 -60.87 7.35 25.88
N ALA A 348 -61.39 8.57 25.71
CA ALA A 348 -62.83 8.83 25.70
C ALA A 348 -63.52 8.27 24.45
N SER A 349 -62.88 8.39 23.28
CA SER A 349 -63.42 7.90 22.01
C SER A 349 -63.32 6.38 21.88
N GLY A 350 -62.28 5.76 22.46
CA GLY A 350 -62.00 4.32 22.36
C GLY A 350 -61.72 3.80 20.94
N ASN A 351 -61.71 4.68 19.94
CA ASN A 351 -61.63 4.35 18.52
C ASN A 351 -60.43 5.00 17.82
N ASP A 352 -59.74 5.91 18.53
CA ASP A 352 -58.62 6.69 18.01
C ASP A 352 -57.32 6.27 18.72
N ILE A 353 -56.50 5.45 18.08
CA ILE A 353 -55.27 4.90 18.68
C ILE A 353 -54.02 5.59 18.12
N ASN A 354 -54.07 6.00 16.86
CA ASN A 354 -52.90 6.40 16.08
C ASN A 354 -52.98 7.83 15.54
N SER A 355 -53.96 8.64 15.96
CA SER A 355 -53.92 10.08 15.70
C SER A 355 -52.72 10.72 16.37
N ILE A 356 -52.28 11.86 15.81
CA ILE A 356 -51.15 12.63 16.33
C ILE A 356 -51.51 14.11 16.49
N VAL A 357 -50.72 14.82 17.27
CA VAL A 357 -50.74 16.28 17.34
C VAL A 357 -49.47 16.82 16.68
N ALA A 358 -49.62 17.54 15.58
CA ALA A 358 -48.48 18.11 14.84
C ALA A 358 -48.90 19.38 14.10
N ASN A 359 -48.09 20.44 14.20
CA ASN A 359 -48.26 21.63 13.37
C ASN A 359 -47.87 21.29 11.92
N PRO A 360 -48.75 21.47 10.91
CA PRO A 360 -48.43 21.09 9.53
C PRO A 360 -47.34 21.91 8.86
N GLN A 361 -47.05 23.12 9.36
CA GLN A 361 -46.06 24.04 8.76
C GLN A 361 -46.31 24.19 7.25
N PHE A 362 -47.54 24.56 6.87
CA PHE A 362 -47.91 24.68 5.46
C PHE A 362 -46.96 25.60 4.68
N THR A 363 -46.77 25.28 3.40
CA THR A 363 -45.94 26.08 2.48
C THR A 363 -46.39 27.55 2.45
N SER A 364 -47.70 27.82 2.48
CA SER A 364 -48.27 29.15 2.72
C SER A 364 -49.75 29.06 3.16
N ALA A 365 -50.37 30.19 3.47
CA ALA A 365 -51.81 30.25 3.82
C ALA A 365 -52.77 29.81 2.69
N THR A 366 -52.30 29.77 1.43
CA THR A 366 -53.10 29.34 0.26
C THR A 366 -52.58 28.05 -0.38
N ASN A 367 -51.35 27.65 -0.05
CA ASN A 367 -50.78 26.37 -0.43
C ASN A 367 -50.64 25.48 0.81
N LEU A 368 -51.63 24.63 1.03
CA LEU A 368 -51.73 23.75 2.20
C LEU A 368 -50.88 22.48 2.09
N MET A 369 -49.87 22.45 1.23
CA MET A 369 -48.87 21.39 1.22
C MET A 369 -48.10 21.43 2.56
N PRO A 370 -48.19 20.39 3.40
CA PRO A 370 -47.49 20.35 4.68
C PRO A 370 -45.97 20.19 4.48
N LEU A 371 -45.19 20.79 5.38
CA LEU A 371 -43.73 20.63 5.43
C LEU A 371 -43.27 19.78 6.62
N ASN A 372 -44.13 19.58 7.63
CA ASN A 372 -43.78 18.78 8.79
C ASN A 372 -43.81 17.28 8.46
N VAL A 373 -42.64 16.66 8.41
CA VAL A 373 -42.46 15.23 8.09
C VAL A 373 -43.15 14.29 9.08
N ALA A 374 -43.45 14.73 10.31
CA ALA A 374 -44.23 13.94 11.27
C ALA A 374 -45.66 13.64 10.78
N LEU A 375 -46.15 14.39 9.79
CA LEU A 375 -47.46 14.13 9.17
C LEU A 375 -47.47 12.92 8.24
N LYS A 376 -46.31 12.34 7.94
CA LYS A 376 -46.17 11.09 7.17
C LYS A 376 -46.33 9.87 8.06
N ALA A 377 -47.49 9.76 8.71
CA ALA A 377 -47.80 8.68 9.65
C ALA A 377 -49.25 8.18 9.53
N GLY A 378 -49.91 8.50 8.41
CA GLY A 378 -51.22 7.96 8.09
C GLY A 378 -51.19 6.46 7.82
N ILE A 379 -52.36 5.86 7.71
CA ILE A 379 -52.53 4.45 7.36
C ILE A 379 -52.97 4.31 5.90
N PRO A 380 -52.38 3.41 5.08
CA PRO A 380 -52.85 3.18 3.72
C PRO A 380 -54.31 2.72 3.70
N ILE A 381 -55.16 3.42 2.94
CA ILE A 381 -56.56 3.07 2.70
C ILE A 381 -56.87 3.19 1.20
N ALA A 382 -58.10 2.86 0.78
CA ALA A 382 -58.53 2.82 -0.62
C ALA A 382 -58.65 4.21 -1.32
N VAL A 383 -57.76 5.15 -1.01
CA VAL A 383 -57.57 6.43 -1.71
C VAL A 383 -56.12 6.47 -2.18
N LYS A 384 -55.89 6.14 -3.45
CA LYS A 384 -54.53 5.93 -3.99
C LYS A 384 -53.78 7.23 -4.28
N ASN A 385 -54.49 8.25 -4.75
CA ASN A 385 -53.89 9.51 -5.16
C ASN A 385 -54.31 10.64 -4.21
N ASP A 386 -53.42 11.60 -4.03
CA ASP A 386 -53.68 12.84 -3.30
C ASP A 386 -54.43 13.87 -4.16
N PHE A 387 -54.57 15.10 -3.68
CA PHE A 387 -55.21 16.21 -4.37
C PHE A 387 -54.58 16.54 -5.73
N ASN A 388 -53.24 16.46 -5.83
CA ASN A 388 -52.49 16.76 -7.05
C ASN A 388 -52.37 15.56 -7.99
N GLY A 389 -52.93 14.41 -7.61
CA GLY A 389 -52.80 13.17 -8.37
C GLY A 389 -51.52 12.38 -8.05
N VAL A 390 -50.74 12.79 -7.04
CA VAL A 390 -49.55 12.07 -6.57
C VAL A 390 -49.98 10.79 -5.87
N LEU A 391 -49.31 9.68 -6.17
CA LEU A 391 -49.56 8.40 -5.52
C LEU A 391 -49.17 8.49 -4.03
N ARG A 392 -50.07 8.07 -3.16
CA ARG A 392 -49.83 8.03 -1.71
C ARG A 392 -48.88 6.92 -1.33
N SER A 393 -48.12 7.15 -0.27
CA SER A 393 -47.25 6.11 0.30
C SER A 393 -48.08 4.89 0.71
N ASN A 394 -47.59 3.70 0.35
CA ASN A 394 -48.21 2.41 0.71
C ASN A 394 -47.86 1.94 2.13
N THR A 395 -47.07 2.71 2.88
CA THR A 395 -46.68 2.38 4.26
C THR A 395 -46.95 3.50 5.24
N ALA A 396 -46.81 4.75 4.81
CA ALA A 396 -46.92 5.92 5.66
C ALA A 396 -47.42 7.14 4.86
N PRO A 397 -48.66 7.11 4.36
CA PRO A 397 -49.26 8.23 3.64
C PRO A 397 -49.36 9.47 4.52
N THR A 398 -49.33 10.64 3.89
CA THR A 398 -49.41 11.92 4.59
C THR A 398 -50.85 12.20 5.03
N PHE A 399 -51.05 12.68 6.26
CA PHE A 399 -52.36 13.17 6.70
C PHE A 399 -52.83 14.36 5.84
N GLY A 400 -54.12 14.39 5.54
CA GLY A 400 -54.74 15.45 4.75
C GLY A 400 -54.65 15.24 3.24
N ALA A 401 -55.06 16.26 2.49
CA ALA A 401 -55.35 16.14 1.06
C ALA A 401 -54.11 16.02 0.17
N TYR A 402 -52.93 16.41 0.66
CA TYR A 402 -51.68 16.32 -0.08
C TYR A 402 -50.81 15.18 0.43
N GLU A 403 -50.02 14.60 -0.47
CA GLU A 403 -48.97 13.66 -0.14
C GLU A 403 -47.61 14.38 -0.17
N MET A 404 -46.92 14.41 0.96
CA MET A 404 -45.52 14.83 0.99
C MET A 404 -44.67 13.84 0.21
N ALA A 405 -43.78 14.37 -0.64
CA ALA A 405 -42.80 13.55 -1.34
C ALA A 405 -42.11 12.58 -0.36
N ALA A 406 -41.86 11.34 -0.80
CA ALA A 406 -40.97 10.45 -0.06
C ALA A 406 -39.63 11.16 0.11
N PRO A 407 -38.97 11.07 1.28
CA PRO A 407 -37.57 11.47 1.33
C PRO A 407 -36.80 10.65 0.28
N THR A 408 -35.90 11.29 -0.45
CA THR A 408 -34.82 10.56 -1.11
C THR A 408 -33.91 10.01 -0.01
N ASP A 409 -33.21 8.93 -0.28
CA ASP A 409 -32.24 8.37 0.67
C ASP A 409 -31.22 7.58 -0.14
N LEU A 410 -30.00 8.10 -0.18
CA LEU A 410 -28.91 7.60 -0.99
C LEU A 410 -27.80 7.14 -0.04
N ALA A 411 -27.57 5.84 0.01
CA ALA A 411 -26.58 5.25 0.91
C ALA A 411 -25.22 5.06 0.23
N ALA A 412 -24.14 5.33 0.96
CA ALA A 412 -22.78 4.96 0.58
C ALA A 412 -22.46 3.52 1.03
N HIS A 413 -21.94 2.68 0.13
CA HIS A 413 -21.57 1.30 0.47
C HIS A 413 -20.06 1.08 0.66
N GLY A 414 -19.23 1.71 -0.16
CA GLY A 414 -17.79 1.47 -0.19
C GLY A 414 -17.23 1.56 -1.61
N ILE A 415 -15.97 1.17 -1.78
CA ILE A 415 -15.35 1.05 -3.10
C ILE A 415 -15.58 -0.35 -3.68
N VAL A 416 -15.58 -0.46 -5.00
CA VAL A 416 -15.66 -1.76 -5.68
C VAL A 416 -14.24 -2.31 -5.83
N ALA A 417 -13.81 -3.12 -4.86
CA ALA A 417 -12.41 -3.54 -4.72
C ALA A 417 -11.86 -4.47 -5.82
N SER A 418 -12.66 -4.93 -6.79
CA SER A 418 -12.25 -5.96 -7.75
C SER A 418 -11.24 -5.51 -8.82
N SER A 419 -10.83 -4.23 -8.83
CA SER A 419 -9.98 -3.65 -9.89
C SER A 419 -8.62 -3.13 -9.45
N PHE A 420 -8.27 -3.15 -8.15
CA PHE A 420 -7.01 -2.57 -7.69
C PHE A 420 -5.83 -3.54 -7.87
N SER A 421 -4.76 -3.04 -8.47
CA SER A 421 -3.46 -3.71 -8.42
C SER A 421 -2.92 -3.72 -6.99
N ILE A 422 -2.47 -4.88 -6.52
CA ILE A 422 -1.71 -5.02 -5.25
C ILE A 422 -0.25 -4.58 -5.39
N CYS A 423 0.15 -4.11 -6.57
CA CYS A 423 1.48 -3.64 -6.93
C CYS A 423 1.45 -2.18 -7.33
N SER A 424 2.53 -1.45 -7.02
CA SER A 424 2.66 -0.01 -7.26
C SER A 424 2.29 0.38 -8.69
N SER A 425 1.38 1.33 -8.85
CA SER A 425 0.80 1.77 -10.12
C SER A 425 0.45 3.25 -10.07
N ILE A 426 0.52 3.95 -11.21
CA ILE A 426 0.28 5.40 -11.26
C ILE A 426 -1.17 5.78 -11.58
N ASN A 427 -2.00 4.84 -12.05
CA ASN A 427 -3.35 5.10 -12.56
C ASN A 427 -4.33 3.96 -12.20
N GLU A 428 -4.66 3.82 -10.92
CA GLU A 428 -5.64 2.83 -10.46
C GLU A 428 -7.06 3.41 -10.52
N PRO A 429 -8.02 2.77 -11.23
CA PRO A 429 -9.39 3.27 -11.31
C PRO A 429 -10.11 3.08 -9.98
N VAL A 430 -10.70 4.16 -9.47
CA VAL A 430 -11.54 4.14 -8.26
C VAL A 430 -13.00 4.14 -8.67
N ILE A 431 -13.73 3.12 -8.20
CA ILE A 431 -15.17 2.99 -8.41
C ILE A 431 -15.85 2.95 -7.04
N ALA A 432 -16.82 3.82 -6.81
CA ALA A 432 -17.62 3.84 -5.59
C ALA A 432 -19.00 3.24 -5.83
N LYS A 433 -19.54 2.50 -4.87
CA LYS A 433 -20.91 1.97 -4.94
C LYS A 433 -21.85 2.78 -4.06
N ILE A 434 -22.97 3.20 -4.63
CA ILE A 434 -24.06 3.89 -3.94
C ILE A 434 -25.39 3.17 -4.20
N SER A 435 -26.35 3.32 -3.31
CA SER A 435 -27.64 2.61 -3.39
C SER A 435 -28.81 3.50 -2.98
N ASN A 436 -29.97 3.35 -3.63
CA ASN A 436 -31.19 4.05 -3.23
C ASN A 436 -31.93 3.25 -2.15
N TYR A 437 -31.86 3.71 -0.90
CA TYR A 437 -32.58 3.12 0.24
C TYR A 437 -33.93 3.80 0.52
N GLY A 438 -34.19 4.90 -0.18
CA GLY A 438 -35.43 5.65 -0.13
C GLY A 438 -36.65 4.87 -0.61
N LYS A 439 -37.83 5.49 -0.47
CA LYS A 439 -39.12 4.90 -0.86
C LYS A 439 -39.60 5.35 -2.25
N GLN A 440 -38.74 6.03 -3.01
CA GLN A 440 -39.00 6.46 -4.38
C GLN A 440 -37.74 6.32 -5.24
N ALA A 441 -37.90 6.21 -6.55
CA ALA A 441 -36.76 6.23 -7.46
C ALA A 441 -36.09 7.62 -7.46
N ILE A 442 -34.77 7.67 -7.60
CA ILE A 442 -34.00 8.93 -7.62
C ILE A 442 -33.72 9.30 -9.07
N ASP A 443 -34.30 10.40 -9.54
CA ASP A 443 -33.96 10.97 -10.85
C ASP A 443 -32.85 12.01 -10.70
N PHE A 444 -31.64 11.65 -11.13
CA PHE A 444 -30.47 12.51 -11.01
C PHE A 444 -30.47 13.69 -12.01
N SER A 445 -31.43 13.77 -12.93
CA SER A 445 -31.63 14.95 -13.79
C SER A 445 -32.21 16.14 -13.02
N VAL A 446 -33.02 15.85 -11.99
CA VAL A 446 -33.70 16.84 -11.15
C VAL A 446 -33.08 16.95 -9.76
N ASN A 447 -32.46 15.87 -9.26
CA ASN A 447 -31.83 15.83 -7.94
C ASN A 447 -30.41 15.25 -8.03
N PRO A 448 -29.41 16.04 -8.47
CA PRO A 448 -28.04 15.56 -8.59
C PRO A 448 -27.46 15.24 -7.22
N ALA A 449 -26.67 14.16 -7.16
CA ALA A 449 -25.98 13.74 -5.94
C ALA A 449 -24.48 14.00 -6.04
N THR A 450 -23.84 14.30 -4.92
CA THR A 450 -22.39 14.39 -4.81
C THR A 450 -21.88 13.13 -4.11
N VAL A 451 -20.96 12.42 -4.76
CA VAL A 451 -20.22 11.28 -4.19
C VAL A 451 -18.80 11.74 -3.96
N THR A 452 -18.25 11.45 -2.79
CA THR A 452 -16.87 11.77 -2.44
C THR A 452 -16.18 10.52 -1.90
N VAL A 453 -14.97 10.24 -2.36
CA VAL A 453 -14.10 9.20 -1.79
C VAL A 453 -12.91 9.90 -1.14
N ASN A 454 -12.81 9.75 0.18
CA ASN A 454 -11.68 10.22 0.96
C ASN A 454 -10.66 9.09 1.09
N ILE A 455 -9.45 9.34 0.61
CA ILE A 455 -8.36 8.37 0.54
C ILE A 455 -7.27 8.84 1.50
N THR A 456 -6.81 7.95 2.38
CA THR A 456 -5.79 8.23 3.39
C THR A 456 -4.78 7.08 3.50
N GLY A 457 -3.67 7.30 4.23
CA GLY A 457 -2.62 6.29 4.44
C GLY A 457 -1.35 6.62 3.66
N ALA A 458 -0.93 5.71 2.77
CA ALA A 458 0.28 5.87 1.95
C ALA A 458 0.24 7.09 1.00
N ALA A 459 -0.96 7.56 0.65
CA ALA A 459 -1.20 8.87 0.06
C ALA A 459 -2.53 9.44 0.57
N THR A 460 -2.70 10.76 0.44
CA THR A 460 -3.95 11.44 0.76
C THR A 460 -4.51 12.08 -0.50
N GLN A 461 -5.76 11.75 -0.84
CA GLN A 461 -6.47 12.34 -1.97
C GLN A 461 -7.97 12.33 -1.69
N THR A 462 -8.68 13.32 -2.24
CA THR A 462 -10.15 13.34 -2.24
C THR A 462 -10.60 13.35 -3.69
N LEU A 463 -11.43 12.37 -4.06
CA LEU A 463 -12.08 12.30 -5.36
C LEU A 463 -13.55 12.67 -5.20
N THR A 464 -14.05 13.60 -6.00
CA THR A 464 -15.45 14.04 -5.95
C THR A 464 -16.08 13.88 -7.31
N TYR A 465 -17.28 13.31 -7.33
CA TYR A 465 -18.06 13.06 -8.54
C TYR A 465 -19.50 13.55 -8.35
N ILE A 466 -20.01 14.31 -9.33
CA ILE A 466 -21.41 14.73 -9.34
C ILE A 466 -22.19 13.80 -10.27
N VAL A 467 -23.11 13.06 -9.68
CA VAL A 467 -24.03 12.16 -10.37
C VAL A 467 -25.20 12.97 -10.90
N ASN A 468 -25.34 13.01 -12.23
CA ASN A 468 -26.42 13.68 -12.95
C ASN A 468 -26.77 12.93 -14.26
N ASN A 469 -27.80 13.39 -14.97
CA ASN A 469 -28.29 12.74 -16.19
C ASN A 469 -27.31 12.73 -17.38
N ASN A 470 -26.31 13.61 -17.39
CA ASN A 470 -25.34 13.66 -18.48
C ASN A 470 -24.28 12.56 -18.37
N ASN A 471 -24.15 11.96 -17.19
CA ASN A 471 -23.00 11.15 -16.82
C ASN A 471 -23.35 9.70 -16.43
N LEU A 472 -24.63 9.29 -16.52
CA LEU A 472 -25.09 7.92 -16.27
C LEU A 472 -25.81 7.36 -17.51
N SER A 473 -25.27 6.29 -18.08
CA SER A 473 -25.98 5.53 -19.13
C SER A 473 -26.78 4.39 -18.49
N GLY A 474 -28.10 4.39 -18.67
CA GLY A 474 -28.96 3.21 -18.43
C GLY A 474 -29.65 3.06 -17.06
N ASN A 475 -29.29 3.83 -16.04
CA ASN A 475 -29.83 3.67 -14.66
C ASN A 475 -30.45 4.96 -14.07
N ASN A 476 -31.00 5.85 -14.91
CA ASN A 476 -31.77 7.02 -14.46
C ASN A 476 -33.26 6.85 -14.84
N PRO A 477 -34.20 6.87 -13.88
CA PRO A 477 -34.02 7.02 -12.43
C PRO A 477 -33.45 5.77 -11.75
N LEU A 478 -32.68 5.96 -10.68
CA LEU A 478 -32.18 4.87 -9.84
C LEU A 478 -33.34 4.29 -9.04
N GLY A 479 -33.76 3.07 -9.40
CA GLY A 479 -34.89 2.37 -8.78
C GLY A 479 -34.73 2.15 -7.27
N ILE A 480 -35.84 1.94 -6.57
CA ILE A 480 -35.85 1.65 -5.13
C ILE A 480 -35.07 0.36 -4.87
N GLY A 481 -34.13 0.41 -3.92
CA GLY A 481 -33.24 -0.71 -3.58
C GLY A 481 -32.18 -1.03 -4.63
N ALA A 482 -32.09 -0.26 -5.72
CA ALA A 482 -31.06 -0.46 -6.73
C ALA A 482 -29.74 0.20 -6.31
N SER A 483 -28.64 -0.38 -6.78
CA SER A 483 -27.29 0.13 -6.61
C SER A 483 -26.69 0.55 -7.95
N ILE A 484 -25.73 1.46 -7.89
CA ILE A 484 -24.96 1.89 -9.06
C ILE A 484 -23.50 2.11 -8.70
N ASP A 485 -22.63 1.75 -9.64
CA ASP A 485 -21.19 1.93 -9.56
C ASP A 485 -20.81 3.26 -10.23
N ILE A 486 -20.07 4.10 -9.52
CA ILE A 486 -19.71 5.47 -9.90
C ILE A 486 -18.20 5.54 -10.18
N PRO A 487 -17.79 5.92 -11.41
CA PRO A 487 -16.38 6.04 -11.76
C PRO A 487 -15.80 7.34 -11.16
N MET A 488 -15.10 7.22 -10.04
CA MET A 488 -14.58 8.37 -9.29
C MET A 488 -13.32 9.00 -9.93
N GLY A 489 -12.69 8.30 -10.88
CA GLY A 489 -11.45 8.72 -11.54
C GLY A 489 -10.31 7.76 -11.26
N SER A 490 -9.08 8.26 -11.30
CA SER A 490 -7.86 7.48 -11.08
C SER A 490 -7.08 7.97 -9.86
N LEU A 491 -6.52 7.02 -9.10
CA LEU A 491 -5.63 7.24 -7.96
C LEU A 491 -4.19 6.82 -8.31
N ASN A 492 -3.22 7.64 -7.91
CA ASN A 492 -1.80 7.26 -7.99
C ASN A 492 -1.42 6.45 -6.73
N MET A 493 -1.12 5.17 -6.95
CA MET A 493 -0.71 4.20 -5.94
C MET A 493 0.76 3.79 -6.08
N SER A 494 1.64 4.71 -6.51
CA SER A 494 3.07 4.43 -6.69
C SER A 494 3.82 4.21 -5.38
N THR A 495 3.29 4.74 -4.26
CA THR A 495 3.88 4.59 -2.93
C THR A 495 3.36 3.30 -2.29
N ALA A 496 4.24 2.37 -1.94
CA ALA A 496 3.84 1.17 -1.22
C ALA A 496 3.29 1.50 0.18
N GLY A 497 2.31 0.73 0.65
CA GLY A 497 1.67 0.90 1.95
C GLY A 497 0.16 0.68 1.91
N THR A 498 -0.50 1.00 3.02
CA THR A 498 -1.95 0.85 3.15
C THR A 498 -2.66 2.10 2.66
N TYR A 499 -3.64 1.93 1.78
CA TYR A 499 -4.60 2.94 1.34
C TYR A 499 -5.95 2.64 1.97
N SER A 500 -6.54 3.62 2.64
CA SER A 500 -7.85 3.52 3.27
C SER A 500 -8.86 4.42 2.58
N PHE A 501 -10.06 3.90 2.33
CA PHE A 501 -11.11 4.53 1.55
C PHE A 501 -12.37 4.70 2.41
N VAL A 502 -12.94 5.91 2.39
CA VAL A 502 -14.26 6.19 2.94
C VAL A 502 -15.08 6.91 1.88
N VAL A 503 -16.20 6.31 1.50
CA VAL A 503 -17.15 6.92 0.56
C VAL A 503 -18.18 7.70 1.35
N THR A 504 -18.43 8.94 0.96
CA THR A 504 -19.52 9.75 1.47
C THR A 504 -20.42 10.22 0.34
N VAL A 505 -21.70 10.34 0.61
CA VAL A 505 -22.69 10.81 -0.36
C VAL A 505 -23.50 11.97 0.19
N SER A 506 -24.05 12.78 -0.72
CA SER A 506 -24.96 13.87 -0.37
C SER A 506 -25.93 14.11 -1.51
N ILE A 507 -27.22 14.15 -1.19
CA ILE A 507 -28.30 14.47 -2.12
C ILE A 507 -29.33 15.36 -1.42
N ALA A 508 -30.02 16.23 -2.17
CA ALA A 508 -31.02 17.09 -1.56
C ALA A 508 -32.25 16.28 -1.13
N GLY A 509 -32.71 16.49 0.11
CA GLY A 509 -33.86 15.78 0.66
C GLY A 509 -33.55 14.38 1.17
N ASP A 510 -32.27 14.08 1.45
CA ASP A 510 -31.88 12.84 2.11
C ASP A 510 -32.58 12.68 3.47
N GLY A 511 -33.22 11.53 3.64
CA GLY A 511 -34.01 11.18 4.82
C GLY A 511 -33.25 10.38 5.88
N ASP A 512 -32.06 9.86 5.60
CA ASP A 512 -31.31 9.01 6.53
C ASP A 512 -29.79 9.25 6.47
N SER A 513 -29.34 10.26 7.20
CA SER A 513 -27.90 10.59 7.27
C SER A 513 -27.02 9.53 7.94
N SER A 514 -27.59 8.45 8.49
CA SER A 514 -26.81 7.39 9.13
C SER A 514 -26.13 6.47 8.12
N ASN A 515 -26.58 6.48 6.86
CA ASN A 515 -26.07 5.64 5.79
C ASN A 515 -25.30 6.43 4.70
N ASP A 516 -25.11 7.74 4.90
CA ASP A 516 -24.37 8.65 4.00
C ASP A 516 -22.86 8.35 3.95
N ILE A 517 -22.35 7.52 4.85
CA ILE A 517 -20.92 7.24 5.02
C ILE A 517 -20.71 5.72 5.01
N SER A 518 -19.84 5.25 4.12
CA SER A 518 -19.47 3.83 4.07
C SER A 518 -18.59 3.44 5.26
N PRO A 519 -18.54 2.15 5.62
CA PRO A 519 -17.43 1.60 6.39
C PRO A 519 -16.09 1.92 5.71
N MET A 520 -15.02 1.99 6.51
CA MET A 520 -13.66 2.16 5.99
C MET A 520 -13.15 0.85 5.39
N GLU A 521 -12.74 0.89 4.12
CA GLU A 521 -12.10 -0.23 3.43
C GLU A 521 -10.61 0.07 3.23
N SER A 522 -9.76 -0.96 3.22
CA SER A 522 -8.32 -0.78 3.04
C SER A 522 -7.70 -1.77 2.07
N ILE A 523 -6.71 -1.29 1.33
CA ILE A 523 -5.93 -2.06 0.35
C ILE A 523 -4.46 -1.87 0.66
N VAL A 524 -3.69 -2.96 0.63
CA VAL A 524 -2.24 -2.94 0.85
C VAL A 524 -1.54 -3.05 -0.50
N VAL A 525 -0.75 -2.03 -0.83
CA VAL A 525 0.11 -1.99 -2.03
C VAL A 525 1.51 -2.44 -1.66
N ASN A 526 2.01 -3.45 -2.36
CA ASN A 526 3.34 -3.99 -2.16
C ASN A 526 4.37 -3.19 -2.99
N PRO A 527 5.60 -3.01 -2.50
CA PRO A 527 6.67 -2.41 -3.28
C PRO A 527 7.10 -3.34 -4.43
N ALA A 528 7.50 -2.74 -5.55
CA ALA A 528 8.11 -3.46 -6.66
C ALA A 528 9.39 -4.19 -6.21
N THR A 529 9.65 -5.37 -6.78
CA THR A 529 10.89 -6.11 -6.53
C THR A 529 12.05 -5.36 -7.19
N ALA A 530 13.09 -5.01 -6.42
CA ALA A 530 14.27 -4.31 -6.93
C ALA A 530 15.52 -4.73 -6.17
N ILE A 531 16.64 -4.89 -6.87
CA ILE A 531 17.95 -5.20 -6.27
C ILE A 531 18.69 -3.88 -6.00
N SER A 532 19.01 -3.62 -4.73
CA SER A 532 19.73 -2.40 -4.31
C SER A 532 21.23 -2.63 -4.12
N THR A 533 21.66 -3.87 -3.84
CA THR A 533 23.08 -4.24 -3.75
C THR A 533 23.30 -5.55 -4.50
N GLN A 534 24.21 -5.51 -5.48
CA GLN A 534 24.61 -6.67 -6.28
C GLN A 534 25.70 -7.50 -5.57
N PRO A 535 25.79 -8.81 -5.83
CA PRO A 535 26.93 -9.62 -5.38
C PRO A 535 28.23 -9.17 -6.07
N VAL A 536 29.36 -9.32 -5.37
CA VAL A 536 30.67 -8.82 -5.82
C VAL A 536 31.59 -9.99 -6.13
N SER A 537 32.32 -9.93 -7.24
CA SER A 537 33.35 -10.92 -7.60
C SER A 537 34.46 -10.97 -6.55
N THR A 538 34.96 -12.18 -6.26
CA THR A 538 36.01 -12.38 -5.25
C THR A 538 37.11 -13.30 -5.77
N VAL A 539 38.35 -13.02 -5.34
CA VAL A 539 39.51 -13.88 -5.56
C VAL A 539 39.98 -14.37 -4.20
N LEU A 540 39.94 -15.67 -3.97
CA LEU A 540 40.23 -16.28 -2.67
C LEU A 540 41.15 -17.49 -2.85
N CYS A 541 41.86 -17.86 -1.78
CA CYS A 541 42.71 -19.04 -1.79
C CYS A 541 41.87 -20.31 -1.59
N GLU A 542 42.29 -21.41 -2.22
CA GLU A 542 41.71 -22.73 -2.00
C GLU A 542 41.63 -23.07 -0.50
N GLY A 543 40.53 -23.68 -0.08
CA GLY A 543 40.21 -23.98 1.33
C GLY A 543 39.57 -22.82 2.11
N SER A 544 39.49 -21.61 1.54
CA SER A 544 38.80 -20.47 2.17
C SER A 544 37.27 -20.63 2.12
N THR A 545 36.55 -19.77 2.84
CA THR A 545 35.10 -19.61 2.69
C THR A 545 34.80 -18.39 1.80
N ALA A 546 34.03 -18.58 0.74
CA ALA A 546 33.52 -17.49 -0.11
C ALA A 546 32.09 -17.11 0.29
N THR A 547 31.79 -15.81 0.32
CA THR A 547 30.45 -15.30 0.62
C THR A 547 30.00 -14.32 -0.46
N PHE A 548 28.84 -14.58 -1.05
CA PHE A 548 28.15 -13.65 -1.95
C PHE A 548 26.87 -13.15 -1.28
N THR A 549 26.66 -11.84 -1.28
CA THR A 549 25.48 -11.21 -0.66
C THR A 549 24.71 -10.40 -1.69
N VAL A 550 23.39 -10.37 -1.54
CA VAL A 550 22.49 -9.50 -2.31
C VAL A 550 21.59 -8.74 -1.33
N VAL A 551 21.26 -7.48 -1.66
CA VAL A 551 20.20 -6.74 -0.95
C VAL A 551 19.13 -6.36 -1.94
N ALA A 552 17.88 -6.68 -1.61
CA ALA A 552 16.73 -6.37 -2.45
C ALA A 552 15.54 -5.88 -1.60
N THR A 553 14.66 -5.11 -2.25
CA THR A 553 13.39 -4.63 -1.71
C THR A 553 12.24 -5.26 -2.48
N GLY A 554 11.12 -5.55 -1.82
CA GLY A 554 9.91 -6.11 -2.45
C GLY A 554 9.03 -6.84 -1.44
N GLY A 555 7.79 -7.14 -1.82
CA GLY A 555 6.89 -7.97 -1.00
C GLY A 555 7.29 -9.45 -1.04
N SER A 556 7.33 -10.12 0.12
CA SER A 556 7.52 -11.58 0.25
C SER A 556 8.64 -12.17 -0.62
N LEU A 557 9.85 -11.61 -0.51
CA LEU A 557 10.99 -12.02 -1.33
C LEU A 557 11.41 -13.48 -1.09
N THR A 558 11.66 -14.21 -2.17
CA THR A 558 12.30 -15.53 -2.20
C THR A 558 13.52 -15.49 -3.11
N TYR A 559 14.53 -16.30 -2.80
CA TYR A 559 15.83 -16.30 -3.49
C TYR A 559 16.13 -17.68 -4.04
N GLN A 560 16.87 -17.73 -5.16
CA GLN A 560 17.43 -18.96 -5.70
C GLN A 560 18.79 -18.66 -6.32
N TRP A 561 19.87 -19.07 -5.67
CA TRP A 561 21.22 -18.93 -6.21
C TRP A 561 21.46 -19.89 -7.37
N LYS A 562 22.28 -19.45 -8.33
CA LYS A 562 22.69 -20.17 -9.54
C LYS A 562 24.21 -20.14 -9.67
N LYS A 563 24.80 -21.24 -10.12
CA LYS A 563 26.20 -21.38 -10.56
C LYS A 563 26.19 -21.68 -12.06
N ALA A 564 26.92 -20.92 -12.87
CA ALA A 564 26.87 -21.01 -14.34
C ALA A 564 25.44 -20.96 -14.92
N GLY A 565 24.52 -20.26 -14.26
CA GLY A 565 23.11 -20.21 -14.66
C GLY A 565 22.25 -21.42 -14.23
N VAL A 566 22.82 -22.42 -13.54
CA VAL A 566 22.10 -23.59 -13.01
C VAL A 566 21.78 -23.41 -11.52
N ASN A 567 20.56 -23.71 -11.10
CA ASN A 567 20.12 -23.57 -9.71
C ASN A 567 20.98 -24.42 -8.74
N LEU A 568 21.45 -23.79 -7.67
CA LEU A 568 22.06 -24.45 -6.52
C LEU A 568 20.97 -24.90 -5.56
N SER A 569 20.82 -26.21 -5.39
CA SER A 569 19.75 -26.79 -4.55
C SER A 569 19.89 -26.35 -3.10
N GLY A 570 18.80 -25.81 -2.52
CA GLY A 570 18.74 -25.40 -1.11
C GLY A 570 19.26 -23.99 -0.80
N GLU A 571 19.89 -23.34 -1.78
CA GLU A 571 20.48 -22.00 -1.60
C GLU A 571 19.44 -20.90 -1.86
N THR A 572 18.56 -20.68 -0.87
CA THR A 572 17.36 -19.83 -1.00
C THR A 572 17.35 -18.60 -0.08
N THR A 573 18.52 -18.12 0.34
CA THR A 573 18.65 -16.93 1.20
C THR A 573 19.34 -15.78 0.46
N SER A 574 19.34 -14.58 1.04
CA SER A 574 20.04 -13.42 0.48
C SER A 574 21.58 -13.51 0.55
N VAL A 575 22.11 -14.59 1.13
CA VAL A 575 23.55 -14.85 1.26
C VAL A 575 23.85 -16.27 0.78
N LEU A 576 24.78 -16.41 -0.15
CA LEU A 576 25.39 -17.69 -0.53
C LEU A 576 26.73 -17.82 0.18
N THR A 577 26.94 -18.91 0.91
CA THR A 577 28.21 -19.22 1.57
C THR A 577 28.75 -20.54 1.04
N LEU A 578 29.95 -20.52 0.44
CA LEU A 578 30.67 -21.70 -0.02
C LEU A 578 31.84 -21.94 0.92
N ASN A 579 31.83 -23.05 1.66
CA ASN A 579 32.90 -23.39 2.60
C ASN A 579 33.95 -24.29 1.94
N ASN A 580 35.22 -24.11 2.30
CA ASN A 580 36.33 -24.94 1.83
C ASN A 580 36.38 -25.00 0.29
N ILE A 581 36.39 -23.82 -0.35
CA ILE A 581 36.32 -23.68 -1.81
C ILE A 581 37.49 -24.38 -2.51
N SER A 582 37.23 -24.96 -3.66
CA SER A 582 38.20 -25.63 -4.53
C SER A 582 38.17 -25.04 -5.94
N VAL A 583 39.12 -25.41 -6.80
CA VAL A 583 39.09 -25.02 -8.23
C VAL A 583 37.82 -25.46 -8.96
N ALA A 584 37.12 -26.48 -8.47
CA ALA A 584 35.84 -26.91 -9.03
C ALA A 584 34.69 -25.92 -8.72
N ASP A 585 34.88 -25.02 -7.75
CA ASP A 585 33.92 -24.00 -7.36
C ASP A 585 34.10 -22.69 -8.14
N GLU A 586 35.15 -22.57 -8.96
CA GLU A 586 35.34 -21.44 -9.86
C GLU A 586 34.20 -21.33 -10.87
N ASP A 587 33.43 -20.25 -10.78
CA ASP A 587 32.36 -19.96 -11.73
C ASP A 587 31.76 -18.56 -11.50
N SER A 588 30.77 -18.24 -12.32
CA SER A 588 29.81 -17.17 -12.13
C SER A 588 28.66 -17.58 -11.22
N TYR A 589 28.36 -16.74 -10.24
CA TYR A 589 27.27 -16.88 -9.28
C TYR A 589 26.28 -15.72 -9.45
N SER A 590 24.99 -16.04 -9.54
CA SER A 590 23.91 -15.05 -9.63
C SER A 590 22.71 -15.55 -8.84
N VAL A 591 21.80 -14.66 -8.44
CA VAL A 591 20.59 -15.03 -7.70
C VAL A 591 19.36 -14.51 -8.42
N GLU A 592 18.38 -15.39 -8.59
CA GLU A 592 17.03 -15.01 -9.00
C GLU A 592 16.19 -14.70 -7.77
N ILE A 593 15.59 -13.52 -7.76
CA ILE A 593 14.78 -13.00 -6.66
C ILE A 593 13.35 -12.86 -7.16
N THR A 594 12.44 -13.58 -6.52
CA THR A 594 11.01 -13.52 -6.83
C THR A 594 10.30 -12.80 -5.69
N GLY A 595 9.53 -11.77 -6.01
CA GLY A 595 8.69 -11.04 -5.05
C GLY A 595 7.26 -10.90 -5.55
N THR A 596 6.36 -10.43 -4.67
CA THR A 596 4.93 -10.26 -4.97
C THR A 596 4.67 -9.40 -6.21
N CYS A 597 5.56 -8.44 -6.49
CA CYS A 597 5.41 -7.45 -7.55
C CYS A 597 6.58 -7.45 -8.54
N GLY A 598 6.94 -8.63 -9.02
CA GLY A 598 7.94 -8.84 -10.06
C GLY A 598 9.12 -9.71 -9.62
N ASN A 599 9.92 -10.12 -10.60
CA ASN A 599 11.11 -10.93 -10.39
C ASN A 599 12.31 -10.18 -10.94
N GLU A 600 13.44 -10.29 -10.26
CA GLU A 600 14.70 -9.69 -10.65
C GLU A 600 15.82 -10.74 -10.61
N THR A 601 16.80 -10.64 -11.51
CA THR A 601 17.99 -11.48 -11.47
C THR A 601 19.21 -10.60 -11.24
N SER A 602 20.05 -10.97 -10.27
CA SER A 602 21.27 -10.21 -9.99
C SER A 602 22.24 -10.24 -11.18
N SER A 603 23.15 -9.28 -11.23
CA SER A 603 24.36 -9.44 -12.04
C SER A 603 25.16 -10.66 -11.55
N SER A 604 25.90 -11.28 -12.46
CA SER A 604 26.80 -12.39 -12.12
C SER A 604 28.05 -11.87 -11.39
N ALA A 605 28.39 -12.48 -10.26
CA ALA A 605 29.65 -12.31 -9.54
C ALA A 605 30.53 -13.53 -9.76
N THR A 606 31.81 -13.35 -10.07
CA THR A 606 32.74 -14.45 -10.36
C THR A 606 33.55 -14.83 -9.13
N LEU A 607 33.64 -16.14 -8.84
CA LEU A 607 34.62 -16.69 -7.89
C LEU A 607 35.86 -17.14 -8.65
N THR A 608 37.02 -16.64 -8.27
CA THR A 608 38.33 -17.15 -8.73
C THR A 608 39.06 -17.76 -7.55
N VAL A 609 39.52 -19.00 -7.68
CA VAL A 609 40.18 -19.77 -6.62
C VAL A 609 41.66 -19.92 -6.95
N THR A 610 42.51 -19.30 -6.14
CA THR A 610 43.96 -19.34 -6.33
C THR A 610 44.56 -20.50 -5.55
N SER A 611 45.38 -21.33 -6.21
CA SER A 611 46.08 -22.45 -5.57
C SER A 611 47.10 -21.99 -4.51
N PRO A 612 47.31 -22.77 -3.44
CA PRO A 612 48.28 -22.46 -2.41
C PRO A 612 49.73 -22.49 -2.94
N THR A 613 50.61 -21.73 -2.30
CA THR A 613 52.05 -21.79 -2.55
C THR A 613 52.60 -23.10 -1.97
N LEU A 614 53.28 -23.92 -2.79
CA LEU A 614 53.85 -25.22 -2.39
C LEU A 614 55.23 -25.42 -3.01
N ILE A 615 56.22 -25.85 -2.22
CA ILE A 615 57.55 -26.27 -2.72
C ILE A 615 57.44 -27.73 -3.13
N THR A 616 57.69 -28.01 -4.40
CA THR A 616 57.60 -29.34 -5.01
C THR A 616 58.96 -30.02 -5.12
N ALA A 617 60.06 -29.27 -5.11
CA ALA A 617 61.41 -29.81 -5.00
C ALA A 617 62.28 -28.94 -4.08
N GLN A 618 62.90 -29.58 -3.10
CA GLN A 618 63.74 -28.92 -2.10
C GLN A 618 65.19 -28.74 -2.61
N PRO A 619 65.92 -27.70 -2.15
CA PRO A 619 67.35 -27.59 -2.40
C PRO A 619 68.14 -28.69 -1.67
N VAL A 620 69.19 -29.17 -2.32
CA VAL A 620 70.03 -30.28 -1.82
C VAL A 620 71.40 -29.75 -1.40
N GLY A 621 71.90 -30.18 -0.25
CA GLY A 621 73.24 -29.81 0.25
C GLY A 621 74.38 -30.24 -0.67
N ALA A 622 75.55 -29.62 -0.52
CA ALA A 622 76.74 -29.92 -1.31
C ALA A 622 78.02 -29.89 -0.46
N THR A 623 79.02 -30.69 -0.84
CA THR A 623 80.38 -30.60 -0.30
C THR A 623 81.33 -30.28 -1.45
N GLN A 624 82.09 -29.20 -1.32
CA GLN A 624 82.97 -28.70 -2.38
C GLN A 624 84.35 -28.31 -1.84
N CYS A 625 85.35 -28.24 -2.71
CA CYS A 625 86.68 -27.72 -2.33
C CYS A 625 86.68 -26.19 -2.40
N GLU A 626 87.51 -25.57 -1.55
CA GLU A 626 87.82 -24.14 -1.64
C GLU A 626 88.26 -23.76 -3.07
N GLY A 627 87.80 -22.61 -3.56
CA GLY A 627 88.05 -22.10 -4.91
C GLY A 627 87.09 -22.62 -6.00
N THR A 628 86.20 -23.58 -5.71
CA THR A 628 85.21 -24.11 -6.67
C THR A 628 83.85 -23.39 -6.56
N ASN A 629 82.82 -23.83 -7.31
CA ASN A 629 81.47 -23.23 -7.29
C ASN A 629 80.43 -24.23 -6.75
N ALA A 630 79.38 -23.75 -6.10
CA ALA A 630 78.21 -24.54 -5.68
C ALA A 630 76.89 -23.91 -6.17
N SER A 631 75.84 -24.72 -6.30
CA SER A 631 74.50 -24.25 -6.66
C SER A 631 73.39 -24.97 -5.91
N PHE A 632 72.41 -24.23 -5.41
CA PHE A 632 71.19 -24.74 -4.78
C PHE A 632 69.97 -24.37 -5.63
N THR A 633 69.05 -25.30 -5.89
CA THR A 633 67.86 -25.04 -6.73
C THR A 633 66.59 -25.47 -6.01
N VAL A 634 65.51 -24.70 -6.16
CA VAL A 634 64.17 -25.00 -5.63
C VAL A 634 63.14 -25.05 -6.77
N ALA A 635 62.13 -25.89 -6.65
CA ALA A 635 60.94 -25.84 -7.50
C ALA A 635 59.68 -25.66 -6.64
N ALA A 636 58.75 -24.82 -7.08
CA ALA A 636 57.52 -24.53 -6.37
C ALA A 636 56.34 -24.29 -7.34
N THR A 637 55.13 -24.53 -6.87
CA THR A 637 53.85 -24.26 -7.54
C THR A 637 53.04 -23.23 -6.75
N GLY A 638 52.17 -22.49 -7.43
CA GLY A 638 51.36 -21.41 -6.88
C GLY A 638 51.33 -20.21 -7.84
N SER A 639 50.54 -19.20 -7.51
CA SER A 639 50.41 -17.99 -8.35
C SER A 639 51.31 -16.85 -7.86
N ASN A 640 51.89 -16.10 -8.80
CA ASN A 640 52.77 -14.94 -8.56
C ASN A 640 53.94 -15.24 -7.60
N LEU A 641 54.66 -16.33 -7.85
CA LEU A 641 55.76 -16.77 -6.98
C LEU A 641 56.96 -15.81 -7.05
N THR A 642 57.52 -15.53 -5.88
CA THR A 642 58.76 -14.78 -5.66
C THR A 642 59.66 -15.57 -4.71
N TYR A 643 60.97 -15.42 -4.84
CA TYR A 643 61.97 -16.20 -4.10
C TYR A 643 62.92 -15.25 -3.37
N GLN A 644 63.41 -15.65 -2.19
CA GLN A 644 64.50 -14.98 -1.49
C GLN A 644 65.36 -16.00 -0.76
N TRP A 645 66.63 -16.12 -1.14
CA TRP A 645 67.56 -17.04 -0.46
C TRP A 645 68.17 -16.42 0.80
N ASN A 646 68.46 -17.27 1.78
CA ASN A 646 69.10 -16.96 3.05
C ASN A 646 70.26 -17.95 3.29
N ASP A 647 71.33 -17.50 3.96
CA ASP A 647 72.54 -18.30 4.27
C ASP A 647 72.66 -18.72 5.75
N GLY A 648 71.54 -18.66 6.49
CA GLY A 648 71.50 -18.94 7.92
C GLY A 648 71.97 -17.78 8.80
N THR A 649 72.60 -16.74 8.23
CA THR A 649 72.94 -15.49 8.91
C THR A 649 72.03 -14.33 8.53
N GLY A 650 71.41 -14.40 7.35
CA GLY A 650 70.38 -13.47 6.90
C GLY A 650 70.05 -13.64 5.43
N ILE A 651 69.35 -12.64 4.87
CA ILE A 651 69.05 -12.59 3.44
C ILE A 651 70.35 -12.49 2.64
N ILE A 652 70.42 -13.20 1.52
CA ILE A 652 71.46 -12.99 0.52
C ILE A 652 70.94 -11.93 -0.47
N PRO A 653 71.47 -10.68 -0.47
CA PRO A 653 70.90 -9.61 -1.27
C PRO A 653 70.89 -9.94 -2.77
N GLY A 654 69.73 -9.79 -3.41
CA GLY A 654 69.55 -10.03 -4.85
C GLY A 654 69.34 -11.49 -5.26
N ALA A 655 69.50 -12.45 -4.34
CA ALA A 655 69.27 -13.87 -4.60
C ALA A 655 67.76 -14.18 -4.64
N THR A 656 67.13 -13.86 -5.76
CA THR A 656 65.66 -13.93 -5.97
C THR A 656 65.24 -14.90 -7.06
N SER A 657 66.19 -15.66 -7.59
CA SER A 657 65.96 -16.69 -8.61
C SER A 657 65.67 -18.05 -7.98
N THR A 658 65.12 -18.98 -8.77
CA THR A 658 64.90 -20.38 -8.36
C THR A 658 66.20 -21.15 -8.07
N THR A 659 67.34 -20.61 -8.50
CA THR A 659 68.68 -21.17 -8.25
C THR A 659 69.57 -20.12 -7.61
N LEU A 660 70.21 -20.46 -6.50
CA LEU A 660 71.33 -19.72 -5.90
C LEU A 660 72.65 -20.33 -6.39
N THR A 661 73.55 -19.50 -6.90
CA THR A 661 74.90 -19.91 -7.31
C THR A 661 75.93 -19.16 -6.49
N LEU A 662 76.85 -19.90 -5.87
CA LEU A 662 77.99 -19.39 -5.11
C LEU A 662 79.26 -19.71 -5.90
N ASN A 663 80.04 -18.68 -6.21
CA ASN A 663 81.26 -18.82 -7.01
C ASN A 663 82.50 -18.61 -6.15
N ASN A 664 83.58 -19.32 -6.47
CA ASN A 664 84.87 -19.21 -5.79
C ASN A 664 84.76 -19.32 -4.26
N LEU A 665 84.27 -20.49 -3.83
CA LEU A 665 83.97 -20.79 -2.42
C LEU A 665 85.20 -20.59 -1.52
N SER A 666 84.97 -19.96 -0.38
CA SER A 666 85.88 -19.90 0.76
C SER A 666 85.32 -20.76 1.90
N VAL A 667 86.16 -21.09 2.89
CA VAL A 667 85.68 -21.79 4.10
C VAL A 667 84.61 -21.02 4.88
N ALA A 668 84.48 -19.70 4.68
CA ALA A 668 83.45 -18.88 5.30
C ALA A 668 82.06 -19.03 4.65
N ASP A 669 81.99 -19.54 3.41
CA ASP A 669 80.72 -19.76 2.71
C ASP A 669 80.03 -21.07 3.16
N ALA A 670 80.73 -21.91 3.95
CA ALA A 670 80.15 -23.10 4.56
C ALA A 670 79.03 -22.72 5.53
N GLY A 671 77.87 -23.34 5.39
CA GLY A 671 76.68 -22.90 6.11
C GLY A 671 75.39 -23.55 5.64
N ASN A 672 74.27 -23.03 6.13
CA ASN A 672 72.93 -23.57 5.88
C ASN A 672 72.15 -22.61 4.99
N TYR A 673 71.70 -23.07 3.83
CA TYR A 673 70.97 -22.25 2.88
C TYR A 673 69.49 -22.63 2.86
N THR A 674 68.61 -21.64 2.90
CA THR A 674 67.15 -21.80 2.73
C THR A 674 66.63 -20.78 1.72
N VAL A 675 65.44 -21.02 1.18
CA VAL A 675 64.74 -20.05 0.33
C VAL A 675 63.30 -19.89 0.80
N ASP A 676 62.90 -18.64 0.99
CA ASP A 676 61.50 -18.27 1.21
C ASP A 676 60.82 -18.11 -0.15
N VAL A 677 59.78 -18.92 -0.39
CA VAL A 677 58.94 -18.86 -1.59
C VAL A 677 57.61 -18.21 -1.21
N SER A 678 57.35 -17.02 -1.74
CA SER A 678 56.12 -16.26 -1.47
C SER A 678 55.24 -16.21 -2.72
N GLY A 679 53.98 -16.62 -2.59
CA GLY A 679 52.96 -16.50 -3.62
C GLY A 679 51.71 -15.81 -3.10
N THR A 680 50.70 -15.63 -3.97
CA THR A 680 49.44 -14.95 -3.62
C THR A 680 48.72 -15.59 -2.43
N CYS A 681 48.90 -16.89 -2.22
CA CYS A 681 48.26 -17.65 -1.14
C CYS A 681 49.23 -18.10 -0.03
N GLY A 682 50.26 -17.27 0.24
CA GLY A 682 51.13 -17.42 1.41
C GLY A 682 52.60 -17.65 1.06
N THR A 683 53.41 -17.68 2.12
CA THR A 683 54.86 -17.87 2.05
C THR A 683 55.26 -19.16 2.75
N ILE A 684 56.16 -19.90 2.14
CA ILE A 684 56.74 -21.14 2.70
C ILE A 684 58.26 -21.11 2.57
N THR A 685 58.95 -21.58 3.60
CA THR A 685 60.42 -21.70 3.60
C THR A 685 60.83 -23.13 3.22
N SER A 686 61.86 -23.26 2.40
CA SER A 686 62.43 -24.57 2.03
C SER A 686 63.02 -25.31 3.23
N SER A 687 63.29 -26.61 3.05
CA SER A 687 64.23 -27.31 3.92
C SER A 687 65.64 -26.71 3.78
N VAL A 688 66.47 -26.93 4.79
CA VAL A 688 67.86 -26.46 4.83
C VAL A 688 68.74 -27.28 3.90
N ALA A 689 69.51 -26.61 3.03
CA ALA A 689 70.59 -27.19 2.23
C ALA A 689 71.94 -26.79 2.81
N THR A 690 72.72 -27.74 3.32
CA THR A 690 74.02 -27.47 3.96
C THR A 690 75.16 -27.48 2.93
N LEU A 691 76.02 -26.47 2.96
CA LEU A 691 77.28 -26.39 2.22
C LEU A 691 78.47 -26.70 3.15
N ALA A 692 79.29 -27.68 2.77
CA ALA A 692 80.60 -27.91 3.39
C ALA A 692 81.71 -27.53 2.41
N VAL A 693 82.73 -26.80 2.89
CA VAL A 693 83.89 -26.37 2.07
C VAL A 693 85.17 -26.95 2.67
N ASN A 694 85.90 -27.74 1.88
CA ASN A 694 87.16 -28.38 2.29
C ASN A 694 88.38 -27.49 1.95
N PRO A 695 89.31 -27.22 2.90
CA PRO A 695 90.48 -26.36 2.69
C PRO A 695 91.63 -27.03 1.90
N ASP A 696 92.49 -26.22 1.27
CA ASP A 696 93.69 -26.67 0.52
C ASP A 696 94.99 -26.64 1.39
N LEU A 697 95.80 -27.73 1.41
CA LEU A 697 96.98 -27.90 2.29
C LEU A 697 98.23 -28.45 1.54
N THR A 698 99.45 -27.96 1.84
CA THR A 698 100.73 -28.36 1.18
C THR A 698 101.77 -29.06 2.10
N PRO A 699 102.45 -30.18 1.69
CA PRO A 699 103.40 -30.96 2.52
C PRO A 699 104.90 -30.55 2.46
N SER A 700 105.72 -30.82 3.52
CA SER A 700 107.20 -30.64 3.55
C SER A 700 107.97 -31.62 4.48
N VAL A 701 109.30 -31.85 4.28
CA VAL A 701 110.16 -32.77 5.09
C VAL A 701 111.62 -32.28 5.25
N ILE A 702 112.26 -32.51 6.42
CA ILE A 702 113.70 -32.23 6.73
C ILE A 702 114.38 -33.43 7.42
N ILE A 703 115.73 -33.46 7.49
CA ILE A 703 116.51 -34.51 8.19
C ILE A 703 117.58 -33.94 9.15
N ASN A 704 117.92 -34.68 10.21
CA ASN A 704 118.98 -34.36 11.19
C ASN A 704 119.93 -35.55 11.40
N ALA A 705 121.23 -35.32 11.59
CA ALA A 705 122.26 -36.37 11.78
C ALA A 705 122.89 -36.36 13.19
N SER A 706 123.29 -37.54 13.70
CA SER A 706 123.93 -37.67 15.04
C SER A 706 125.40 -37.23 15.08
N SER A 707 126.09 -37.20 13.94
CA SER A 707 127.45 -36.66 13.76
C SER A 707 127.67 -36.32 12.28
N THR A 708 128.56 -35.36 11.99
CA THR A 708 128.99 -34.99 10.62
C THR A 708 130.45 -35.32 10.32
N SER A 709 131.18 -35.97 11.23
CA SER A 709 132.58 -36.41 11.05
C SER A 709 132.72 -37.92 11.27
N ALA A 710 133.44 -38.61 10.37
CA ALA A 710 133.57 -40.07 10.37
C ALA A 710 134.99 -40.48 10.76
N CYS A 711 135.15 -41.05 11.95
CA CYS A 711 136.31 -41.88 12.29
C CYS A 711 135.96 -43.34 11.95
N GLY A 712 136.83 -44.06 11.25
CA GLY A 712 136.53 -45.43 10.77
C GLY A 712 135.99 -46.34 11.88
N GLY A 713 134.75 -46.82 11.72
CA GLY A 713 134.09 -47.81 12.59
C GLY A 713 132.93 -47.33 13.49
N GLN A 714 132.47 -46.08 13.41
CA GLN A 714 131.31 -45.56 14.19
C GLN A 714 130.05 -45.36 13.32
N ALA A 715 128.87 -45.72 13.84
CA ALA A 715 127.59 -45.55 13.16
C ALA A 715 126.99 -44.14 13.34
N ILE A 716 126.40 -43.58 12.27
CA ILE A 716 125.75 -42.26 12.26
C ILE A 716 124.25 -42.43 11.96
N THR A 717 123.38 -41.86 12.79
CA THR A 717 121.91 -41.94 12.68
C THR A 717 121.34 -40.66 12.09
N PHE A 718 120.41 -40.79 11.15
CA PHE A 718 119.64 -39.72 10.51
C PHE A 718 118.15 -39.88 10.83
N ILE A 719 117.47 -38.81 11.22
CA ILE A 719 116.03 -38.79 11.56
C ILE A 719 115.32 -37.72 10.72
N ALA A 720 114.19 -38.07 10.10
CA ALA A 720 113.33 -37.22 9.30
C ALA A 720 112.22 -36.55 10.14
N SER A 721 111.80 -35.34 9.77
CA SER A 721 110.66 -34.64 10.38
C SER A 721 109.82 -33.96 9.31
N ALA A 722 108.49 -34.18 9.33
CA ALA A 722 107.56 -33.77 8.28
C ALA A 722 106.46 -32.80 8.78
N VAL A 723 105.97 -31.92 7.90
CA VAL A 723 104.82 -31.03 8.10
C VAL A 723 103.75 -31.32 7.04
N ASN A 724 102.48 -31.39 7.46
CA ASN A 724 101.34 -31.87 6.66
C ASN A 724 101.58 -33.21 5.93
N PRO A 725 102.08 -34.26 6.62
CA PRO A 725 102.48 -35.52 5.99
C PRO A 725 101.33 -36.37 5.40
N GLY A 726 100.07 -35.94 5.52
CA GLY A 726 98.92 -36.81 5.30
C GLY A 726 98.77 -37.86 6.41
N ALA A 727 97.82 -38.78 6.23
CA ALA A 727 97.58 -39.84 7.21
C ALA A 727 98.65 -40.95 7.13
N ASN A 728 99.26 -41.14 5.95
CA ASN A 728 100.20 -42.23 5.67
C ASN A 728 101.44 -41.73 4.89
N PRO A 729 102.38 -40.98 5.51
CA PRO A 729 103.61 -40.57 4.85
C PRO A 729 104.54 -41.75 4.58
N VAL A 730 105.08 -41.84 3.37
CA VAL A 730 106.09 -42.84 2.98
C VAL A 730 107.44 -42.16 2.81
N TYR A 731 108.46 -42.60 3.57
CA TYR A 731 109.83 -42.05 3.53
C TYR A 731 110.78 -42.89 2.67
N GLN A 732 111.71 -42.24 1.97
CA GLN A 732 112.67 -42.89 1.08
C GLN A 732 114.06 -42.27 1.21
N TRP A 733 115.01 -43.00 1.83
CA TRP A 733 116.37 -42.52 2.12
C TRP A 733 117.35 -42.80 0.99
N PHE A 734 118.23 -41.83 0.75
CA PHE A 734 119.30 -41.89 -0.24
C PHE A 734 120.66 -41.62 0.42
N LEU A 735 121.65 -42.44 0.06
CA LEU A 735 123.08 -42.27 0.36
C LEU A 735 123.82 -42.16 -0.99
N ASN A 736 124.49 -41.04 -1.24
CA ASN A 736 125.18 -40.76 -2.50
C ASN A 736 124.27 -41.01 -3.72
N ASN A 737 123.02 -40.51 -3.65
CA ASN A 737 121.94 -40.73 -4.63
C ASN A 737 121.50 -42.19 -4.84
N THR A 738 122.03 -43.13 -4.06
CA THR A 738 121.60 -44.53 -4.09
C THR A 738 120.58 -44.77 -2.97
N GLN A 739 119.51 -45.47 -3.30
CA GLN A 739 118.46 -45.80 -2.35
C GLN A 739 118.98 -46.77 -1.27
N VAL A 740 118.79 -46.43 0.01
CA VAL A 740 119.39 -47.20 1.13
C VAL A 740 118.43 -47.51 2.28
N GLY A 741 117.26 -46.89 2.34
CA GLY A 741 116.26 -47.19 3.36
C GLY A 741 114.87 -46.79 2.90
N ILE A 742 113.85 -47.61 3.21
CA ILE A 742 112.46 -47.35 2.81
C ILE A 742 111.56 -47.29 4.05
N ASN A 743 110.53 -46.45 3.94
CA ASN A 743 109.37 -46.32 4.83
C ASN A 743 109.68 -46.27 6.33
N SER A 744 110.80 -45.63 6.68
CA SER A 744 111.22 -45.38 8.05
C SER A 744 111.58 -43.90 8.15
N ASP A 745 111.17 -43.23 9.21
CA ASP A 745 111.60 -41.86 9.51
C ASP A 745 113.05 -41.79 10.00
N THR A 746 113.74 -42.93 10.12
CA THR A 746 115.11 -43.03 10.64
C THR A 746 115.98 -43.92 9.73
N TYR A 747 117.23 -43.50 9.50
CA TYR A 747 118.25 -44.24 8.74
C TYR A 747 119.60 -44.27 9.47
N ILE A 748 120.29 -45.41 9.54
CA ILE A 748 121.58 -45.56 10.24
C ILE A 748 122.68 -45.99 9.24
N LEU A 749 123.75 -45.20 9.16
CA LEU A 749 124.94 -45.47 8.37
C LEU A 749 126.03 -46.06 9.27
N ASN A 750 126.28 -47.37 9.18
CA ASN A 750 127.20 -48.08 10.09
C ASN A 750 128.70 -47.88 9.79
N ASN A 751 129.06 -47.59 8.54
CA ASN A 751 130.44 -47.36 8.12
C ASN A 751 130.45 -46.30 7.02
N SER A 752 131.05 -45.15 7.29
CA SER A 752 131.23 -44.09 6.27
C SER A 752 132.60 -44.20 5.62
N ALA A 753 132.65 -44.00 4.30
CA ALA A 753 133.90 -43.91 3.54
C ALA A 753 134.53 -42.51 3.60
N GLY A 754 133.90 -41.54 4.28
CA GLY A 754 134.17 -40.11 4.18
C GLY A 754 133.54 -39.52 2.91
N ASN A 755 133.04 -38.27 2.99
CA ASN A 755 132.31 -37.55 1.92
C ASN A 755 130.94 -38.12 1.49
N ASP A 756 130.32 -38.99 2.31
CA ASP A 756 128.98 -39.52 2.06
C ASP A 756 127.87 -38.45 2.16
N GLN A 757 126.93 -38.43 1.21
CA GLN A 757 125.78 -37.51 1.12
C GLN A 757 124.43 -38.19 1.42
N ILE A 758 123.62 -37.67 2.34
CA ILE A 758 122.37 -38.30 2.79
C ILE A 758 121.17 -37.33 2.68
N TYR A 759 120.01 -37.80 2.15
CA TYR A 759 118.71 -37.10 2.16
C TYR A 759 117.52 -38.07 2.13
N VAL A 760 116.29 -37.57 2.38
CA VAL A 760 115.05 -38.36 2.33
C VAL A 760 113.99 -37.69 1.42
N VAL A 761 113.23 -38.49 0.68
CA VAL A 761 112.02 -38.09 -0.04
C VAL A 761 110.81 -38.65 0.69
N MET A 762 109.77 -37.83 0.89
CA MET A 762 108.53 -38.18 1.57
C MET A 762 107.33 -38.03 0.62
N THR A 763 106.48 -39.05 0.48
CA THR A 763 105.26 -39.01 -0.36
C THR A 763 104.02 -39.07 0.54
N THR A 764 103.00 -38.22 0.30
CA THR A 764 101.80 -38.07 1.15
C THR A 764 100.49 -38.42 0.45
N ASP A 765 99.47 -38.73 1.27
CA ASP A 765 98.06 -38.88 0.89
C ASP A 765 97.19 -37.77 1.51
N ILE A 766 97.15 -36.58 0.87
CA ILE A 766 96.25 -35.51 1.30
C ILE A 766 94.91 -35.65 0.57
N ALA A 767 93.87 -36.15 1.24
CA ALA A 767 92.49 -36.17 0.73
C ALA A 767 91.69 -34.96 1.26
N PRO A 768 90.59 -34.51 0.61
CA PRO A 768 90.05 -34.90 -0.70
C PRO A 768 90.35 -33.89 -1.83
N CYS A 769 91.05 -32.79 -1.56
CA CYS A 769 91.25 -31.70 -2.53
C CYS A 769 92.57 -31.75 -3.32
N GLN A 770 93.41 -32.79 -3.16
CA GLN A 770 94.63 -33.01 -3.96
C GLN A 770 94.91 -34.51 -4.18
N ASN A 771 95.64 -34.86 -5.24
CA ASN A 771 96.18 -36.21 -5.48
C ASN A 771 97.69 -36.25 -5.11
N TYR A 772 98.16 -37.37 -4.55
CA TYR A 772 99.54 -37.70 -4.10
C TYR A 772 100.64 -36.66 -4.41
N GLN A 773 101.15 -36.00 -3.37
CA GLN A 773 102.27 -35.04 -3.48
C GLN A 773 103.52 -35.57 -2.76
N SER A 774 104.72 -35.21 -3.24
CA SER A 774 106.00 -35.59 -2.61
C SER A 774 106.81 -34.36 -2.19
N ALA A 775 107.45 -34.42 -1.02
CA ALA A 775 108.41 -33.44 -0.52
C ALA A 775 109.80 -34.07 -0.36
N THR A 776 110.88 -33.32 -0.64
CA THR A 776 112.28 -33.81 -0.52
C THR A 776 113.05 -32.98 0.50
N SER A 777 113.85 -33.63 1.36
CA SER A 777 114.68 -32.93 2.34
C SER A 777 115.96 -32.34 1.73
N PRO A 778 116.59 -31.35 2.39
CA PRO A 778 118.00 -31.00 2.11
C PRO A 778 118.98 -32.17 2.35
N VAL A 779 120.21 -32.07 1.81
CA VAL A 779 121.29 -33.10 1.86
C VAL A 779 122.34 -32.82 2.96
N ILE A 780 122.82 -33.85 3.68
CA ILE A 780 123.91 -33.78 4.69
C ILE A 780 125.19 -34.50 4.16
N THR A 781 126.42 -33.97 4.36
CA THR A 781 127.73 -34.53 3.88
C THR A 781 128.79 -34.77 5.01
N LEU A 782 129.65 -35.82 4.97
CA LEU A 782 130.65 -36.24 6.02
C LEU A 782 132.20 -36.04 5.66
N SER A 783 133.24 -36.08 6.57
CA SER A 783 134.73 -35.81 6.29
C SER A 783 135.87 -36.58 7.13
N ASN A 784 137.22 -36.62 6.75
CA ASN A 784 138.43 -37.49 7.23
C ASN A 784 139.85 -36.81 7.68
N SER A 785 140.89 -37.45 8.37
CA SER A 785 142.25 -36.87 8.91
C SER A 785 143.59 -37.77 9.24
N THR A 786 144.94 -37.36 9.22
CA THR A 786 146.31 -38.17 9.42
C THR A 786 147.73 -37.48 9.91
N VAL A 787 148.92 -38.17 10.31
CA VAL A 787 150.35 -37.69 10.84
C VAL A 787 151.77 -38.50 10.57
N THR A 788 153.08 -38.02 10.85
CA THR A 788 154.54 -38.50 10.42
C THR A 788 155.84 -38.58 11.42
N PRO A 789 157.06 -39.25 11.11
CA PRO A 789 158.27 -39.57 12.03
C PRO A 789 159.78 -38.98 11.88
N SER A 790 160.78 -39.13 12.83
CA SER A 790 162.20 -38.53 12.86
C SER A 790 163.45 -39.19 13.64
N VAL A 791 164.76 -38.84 13.36
CA VAL A 791 166.05 -39.40 13.96
C VAL A 791 167.23 -38.40 14.28
N THR A 792 168.13 -38.68 15.26
CA THR A 792 169.34 -37.89 15.68
C THR A 792 170.64 -38.70 15.98
N ILE A 793 171.85 -38.09 15.92
CA ILE A 793 173.19 -38.72 16.14
C ILE A 793 174.07 -38.05 17.23
N ALA A 794 175.01 -38.80 17.85
CA ALA A 794 176.02 -38.32 18.81
C ALA A 794 177.42 -38.93 18.57
N ALA A 795 178.51 -38.20 18.87
CA ALA A 795 179.91 -38.63 18.69
C ALA A 795 180.66 -38.78 20.03
N SER A 796 181.66 -39.67 20.10
CA SER A 796 182.42 -39.97 21.32
C SER A 796 183.37 -38.84 21.74
N GLN A 797 183.82 -38.04 20.78
CA GLN A 797 184.65 -36.87 21.01
C GLN A 797 184.52 -35.94 19.81
N THR A 798 184.48 -34.64 20.08
CA THR A 798 184.24 -33.60 19.07
C THR A 798 185.45 -32.69 18.84
N ALA A 799 186.44 -32.75 19.73
CA ALA A 799 187.78 -32.22 19.49
C ALA A 799 188.70 -33.41 19.23
N ILE A 800 189.14 -33.55 17.97
CA ILE A 800 189.95 -34.67 17.51
C ILE A 800 191.27 -34.15 16.96
N CYS A 801 192.37 -34.69 17.46
CA CYS A 801 193.67 -34.54 16.84
C CYS A 801 193.78 -35.56 15.69
N PRO A 802 194.52 -35.28 14.61
CA PRO A 802 194.66 -36.23 13.50
C PRO A 802 195.16 -37.61 13.96
N GLY A 803 194.44 -38.65 13.56
CA GLY A 803 194.69 -40.04 13.97
C GLY A 803 193.86 -40.52 15.17
N ASP A 804 193.13 -39.64 15.85
CA ASP A 804 192.19 -40.02 16.93
C ASP A 804 191.05 -40.90 16.38
N VAL A 805 190.67 -41.91 17.17
CA VAL A 805 189.50 -42.77 16.89
C VAL A 805 188.24 -42.11 17.47
N VAL A 806 187.16 -42.01 16.68
CA VAL A 806 185.84 -41.48 17.06
C VAL A 806 184.76 -42.52 16.78
N SER A 807 183.81 -42.69 17.71
CA SER A 807 182.57 -43.48 17.50
C SER A 807 181.31 -42.61 17.47
N PHE A 808 180.31 -42.98 16.68
CA PHE A 808 179.02 -42.31 16.51
C PHE A 808 177.84 -43.26 16.83
N THR A 809 176.79 -42.78 17.50
CA THR A 809 175.58 -43.53 17.88
C THR A 809 174.27 -42.77 17.57
N THR A 810 173.13 -43.47 17.41
CA THR A 810 171.79 -42.91 17.05
C THR A 810 170.72 -42.93 18.15
N THR A 811 169.71 -42.04 18.08
CA THR A 811 168.43 -42.06 18.83
C THR A 811 167.24 -41.60 17.94
N GLY A 812 166.04 -42.21 18.02
CA GLY A 812 164.87 -41.90 17.13
C GLY A 812 163.50 -41.73 17.82
N SER A 813 162.52 -41.07 17.15
CA SER A 813 161.15 -40.78 17.64
C SER A 813 160.06 -40.99 16.56
N ASN A 814 158.84 -41.40 16.95
CA ASN A 814 157.72 -41.84 16.07
C ASN A 814 158.08 -42.99 15.11
N THR A 815 159.05 -43.83 15.46
CA THR A 815 159.79 -44.73 14.57
C THR A 815 159.04 -45.98 14.06
N GLY A 816 157.76 -46.15 14.39
CA GLY A 816 157.08 -47.43 14.22
C GLY A 816 157.74 -48.56 15.03
N SER A 817 157.38 -49.81 14.75
CA SER A 817 157.79 -50.98 15.54
C SER A 817 159.14 -51.62 15.11
N SER A 818 159.82 -51.17 14.04
CA SER A 818 161.08 -51.79 13.56
C SER A 818 161.95 -50.85 12.67
N PRO A 819 162.72 -49.90 13.23
CA PRO A 819 163.51 -48.94 12.43
C PRO A 819 164.87 -49.48 11.93
N THR A 820 165.33 -49.00 10.76
CA THR A 820 166.66 -49.31 10.16
C THR A 820 167.53 -48.07 9.97
N TYR A 821 168.88 -48.19 10.05
CA TYR A 821 169.84 -47.06 10.05
C TYR A 821 171.01 -47.21 9.07
N THR A 822 171.35 -46.13 8.34
CA THR A 822 172.46 -46.07 7.35
C THR A 822 173.38 -44.86 7.61
N TRP A 823 174.71 -45.07 7.74
CA TRP A 823 175.69 -44.00 8.02
C TRP A 823 176.45 -43.53 6.78
N LYS A 824 176.61 -42.20 6.65
CA LYS A 824 177.36 -41.55 5.57
C LYS A 824 178.40 -40.57 6.11
N VAL A 825 179.59 -40.53 5.50
CA VAL A 825 180.61 -39.47 5.69
C VAL A 825 180.83 -38.78 4.36
N ASN A 826 180.67 -37.44 4.33
CA ASN A 826 180.72 -36.63 3.11
C ASN A 826 179.86 -37.19 1.96
N GLY A 827 178.70 -37.78 2.29
CA GLY A 827 177.72 -38.32 1.34
C GLY A 827 177.96 -39.78 0.90
N ASN A 828 179.12 -40.37 1.18
CA ASN A 828 179.40 -41.78 0.84
C ASN A 828 179.01 -42.71 2.00
N ILE A 829 178.40 -43.85 1.69
CA ILE A 829 178.03 -44.85 2.69
C ILE A 829 179.30 -45.50 3.24
N VAL A 830 179.40 -45.54 4.56
CA VAL A 830 180.55 -46.09 5.28
C VAL A 830 180.19 -47.24 6.21
N SER A 831 178.93 -47.34 6.66
CA SER A 831 178.48 -48.37 7.59
C SER A 831 176.95 -48.51 7.64
N TYR A 832 176.47 -49.64 8.14
CA TYR A 832 175.08 -49.93 8.49
C TYR A 832 174.98 -50.31 9.96
N GLY A 833 173.84 -50.00 10.57
CA GLY A 833 173.59 -50.30 11.99
C GLY A 833 173.67 -49.05 12.88
N ALA A 834 173.39 -49.22 14.17
CA ALA A 834 173.21 -48.09 15.09
C ALA A 834 174.51 -47.36 15.48
N THR A 835 175.69 -47.91 15.15
CA THR A 835 177.00 -47.38 15.58
C THR A 835 178.02 -47.37 14.44
N TYR A 836 178.83 -46.30 14.34
CA TYR A 836 179.92 -46.15 13.35
C TYR A 836 181.23 -45.72 14.04
N ILE A 837 182.38 -46.35 13.75
CA ILE A 837 183.69 -46.05 14.38
C ILE A 837 184.75 -45.80 13.29
N THR A 838 185.55 -44.73 13.42
CA THR A 838 186.58 -44.37 12.43
C THR A 838 187.76 -43.63 13.05
N ASN A 839 188.93 -43.67 12.42
CA ASN A 839 190.14 -42.91 12.79
C ASN A 839 190.70 -42.05 11.63
N SER A 840 189.94 -41.93 10.54
CA SER A 840 190.38 -41.33 9.29
C SER A 840 189.71 -39.98 8.99
N LEU A 841 189.04 -39.38 9.99
CA LEU A 841 188.35 -38.10 9.82
C LEU A 841 189.33 -36.95 9.57
N ASN A 842 189.03 -36.16 8.54
CA ASN A 842 189.74 -34.94 8.21
C ASN A 842 188.98 -33.70 8.71
N HIS A 843 189.69 -32.58 8.83
CA HIS A 843 189.06 -31.29 9.14
C HIS A 843 187.97 -30.98 8.10
N ASN A 844 186.74 -30.74 8.58
CA ASN A 844 185.49 -30.52 7.82
C ASN A 844 184.77 -31.76 7.27
N ASP A 845 185.12 -32.98 7.68
CA ASP A 845 184.28 -34.15 7.38
C ASP A 845 182.91 -34.05 8.09
N VAL A 846 181.82 -34.35 7.37
CA VAL A 846 180.44 -34.34 7.88
C VAL A 846 179.89 -35.76 7.96
N VAL A 847 179.35 -36.14 9.14
CA VAL A 847 178.76 -37.46 9.40
C VAL A 847 177.23 -37.34 9.56
N ASN A 848 176.45 -38.15 8.85
CA ASN A 848 174.98 -38.18 8.91
C ASN A 848 174.44 -39.62 9.02
N VAL A 849 173.21 -39.76 9.55
CA VAL A 849 172.44 -41.02 9.54
C VAL A 849 171.06 -40.81 8.92
N GLU A 850 170.55 -41.82 8.22
CA GLU A 850 169.15 -41.91 7.72
C GLU A 850 168.39 -43.02 8.46
N MET A 851 167.11 -42.77 8.80
CA MET A 851 166.17 -43.73 9.43
C MET A 851 164.95 -43.95 8.53
N VAL A 852 164.56 -45.22 8.36
CA VAL A 852 163.33 -45.64 7.68
C VAL A 852 162.54 -46.56 8.58
#